data_AF-A0A5C7Y4F9-F1
#
_entry.id   AF-A0A5C7Y4F9-F1
#
_cell.length_a   1.000
_cell.length_b   1.000
_cell.length_c   1.000
_cell.angle_alpha   90.00
_cell.angle_beta   90.00
_cell.angle_gamma   90.00
#
_symmetry.space_group_name_H-M   'P 1'
#
loop_
_entity.id
_entity.type
_entity.pdbx_description
1 polymer ?
#
loop_
_entity_poly.entity_id
_entity_poly.type
_entity_poly.pdbx_seq_one_letter_code
_entity_poly.pdbx_strand_id
1 'polypeptide(L)'
;MAAPTAPQVVERHDGPLTYLHTDPELPAVAVIDRSPISARHKLVFGALGVAGAVAWASIAFARGEAVNAVWFVVAAFCTYLIGFRFYARLIERKIVCPRDEHATPAEIFEDGTDYLPTDRRVLFGHHFAAIAGAGPLVGPVLAMQMGYLPGIIWIVIGAVVAGCVQDYLVLWCSVRRRGRSLGQMAREELGAVGGAAAIIGVLVIMVILIAVLALIVVRALAVSPWGVFSIAMTIPIAVFMGVYLRFLRPGRVSEVSLIGVVALLGAVASGKWVAETSWGAAWFTLSPVTLSWCIIGYGFAASVLPVWLLLAPRDYLSTFMKVGTIALLAVGILIARPLMSAPAVSEFARTGEGPVFAGSLFPFLFITIACGALFGFHSLIASGTTPKLLEKESQMRLIGYGGMLTESFVAVMALITAAILDQHLYFTLNAPVAATGGTAASAAAYVNGLGLSGSPVTGEQIAEAAAAVGEQSIVSRTGGAPTLALGMADVLGQVFGGPGLKAFWYHFAIMFEALFILTTVDAGTRVARFMLSDALSNLGGPLRRLSDPSWRIGAWAASMAVVAGWGSILLMGVTDPLGGINTLFPLFGIANQLLAAIALTVVTVIVIKRGRDGAGLKWALIPGIPLLWDLTVTMTASWQKIFSGDPRVGYWTQHFAYRAAERAGETSFGSASNAAALHDVVRNTFIQGTLSIVFAALVAVVVIAGILVSLRAIRGAAPTSESPPVPSRRFAPTGLIPTPAERKVQAQWDALSPR
;
A
#
# COMPACT_ATOMS: atom_id res chain seq x y z
N MET A 1 -40.44 12.84 23.62
CA MET A 1 -39.37 11.84 23.82
C MET A 1 -38.22 12.54 24.50
N ALA A 2 -37.85 12.11 25.71
CA ALA A 2 -36.71 12.66 26.44
C ALA A 2 -35.42 12.43 25.63
N ALA A 3 -34.53 13.42 25.59
CA ALA A 3 -33.19 13.24 25.04
C ALA A 3 -32.52 12.04 25.76
N PRO A 4 -31.89 11.09 25.05
CA PRO A 4 -31.20 10.00 25.70
C PRO A 4 -30.12 10.58 26.61
N THR A 5 -30.23 10.32 27.91
CA THR A 5 -29.21 10.62 28.92
C THR A 5 -27.89 10.04 28.44
N ALA A 6 -26.84 10.86 28.42
CA ALA A 6 -25.49 10.40 28.06
C ALA A 6 -25.15 9.16 28.91
N PRO A 7 -24.60 8.09 28.30
CA PRO A 7 -24.26 6.89 29.05
C PRO A 7 -23.32 7.24 30.20
N GLN A 8 -23.67 6.85 31.42
CA GLN A 8 -22.83 7.05 32.59
C GLN A 8 -21.62 6.12 32.50
N VAL A 9 -20.54 6.62 31.91
CA VAL A 9 -19.24 5.95 31.96
C VAL A 9 -18.69 6.09 33.37
N VAL A 10 -18.47 4.95 34.04
CA VAL A 10 -17.89 4.92 35.38
C VAL A 10 -16.39 4.65 35.26
N GLU A 11 -15.58 5.63 35.64
CA GLU A 11 -14.14 5.46 35.76
C GLU A 11 -13.79 4.93 37.16
N ARG A 12 -13.04 3.83 37.23
CA ARG A 12 -12.44 3.33 38.46
C ARG A 12 -10.93 3.45 38.38
N HIS A 13 -10.31 4.05 39.39
CA HIS A 13 -8.86 4.29 39.42
C HIS A 13 -8.16 3.33 40.37
N ASP A 14 -7.03 2.77 39.93
CA ASP A 14 -6.10 1.96 40.73
C ASP A 14 -4.67 2.44 40.45
N GLY A 15 -4.18 3.34 41.29
CA GLY A 15 -2.90 4.03 41.07
C GLY A 15 -2.87 4.76 39.70
N PRO A 16 -1.93 4.43 38.79
CA PRO A 16 -1.84 5.05 37.47
C PRO A 16 -2.79 4.43 36.42
N LEU A 17 -3.54 3.38 36.77
CA LEU A 17 -4.47 2.69 35.87
C LEU A 17 -5.88 3.24 36.06
N THR A 18 -6.57 3.47 34.95
CA THR A 18 -8.01 3.76 34.91
C THR A 18 -8.73 2.63 34.20
N TYR A 19 -9.75 2.06 34.84
CA TYR A 19 -10.66 1.08 34.28
C TYR A 19 -11.97 1.77 33.89
N LEU A 20 -12.39 1.63 32.63
CA LEU A 20 -13.63 2.22 32.13
C LEU A 20 -14.75 1.18 32.14
N HIS A 21 -15.90 1.54 32.72
CA HIS A 21 -17.12 0.73 32.68
C HIS A 21 -18.24 1.51 32.00
N THR A 22 -18.92 0.88 31.05
CA THR A 22 -20.12 1.39 30.36
C THR A 22 -21.40 0.80 30.93
N ASP A 23 -21.29 -0.31 31.63
CA ASP A 23 -22.37 -1.02 32.31
C ASP A 23 -21.84 -1.48 33.69
N PRO A 24 -22.51 -1.15 34.80
CA PRO A 24 -22.10 -1.59 36.14
C PRO A 24 -22.05 -3.10 36.33
N GLU A 25 -22.82 -3.86 35.54
CA GLU A 25 -22.89 -5.33 35.63
C GLU A 25 -21.80 -6.03 34.80
N LEU A 26 -21.11 -5.30 33.93
CA LEU A 26 -20.05 -5.85 33.08
C LEU A 26 -18.65 -5.47 33.58
N PRO A 27 -17.63 -6.31 33.31
CA PRO A 27 -16.24 -5.95 33.58
C PRO A 27 -15.83 -4.74 32.75
N ALA A 28 -14.66 -4.18 33.07
CA ALA A 28 -14.18 -2.98 32.38
C ALA A 28 -14.08 -3.21 30.87
N VAL A 29 -14.52 -2.23 30.08
CA VAL A 29 -14.45 -2.25 28.61
C VAL A 29 -13.12 -1.71 28.07
N ALA A 30 -12.34 -1.03 28.93
CA ALA A 30 -11.01 -0.54 28.59
C ALA A 30 -10.12 -0.36 29.83
N VAL A 31 -8.81 -0.40 29.62
CA VAL A 31 -7.78 -0.08 30.62
C VAL A 31 -6.88 1.02 30.06
N ILE A 32 -6.81 2.15 30.75
CA ILE A 32 -5.96 3.28 30.38
C ILE A 32 -4.78 3.36 31.36
N ASP A 33 -3.58 3.12 30.84
CA ASP A 33 -2.34 3.31 31.61
C ASP A 33 -1.79 4.73 31.46
N ARG A 34 -1.82 5.49 32.55
CA ARG A 34 -1.30 6.87 32.64
C ARG A 34 0.09 6.94 33.25
N SER A 35 0.79 5.82 33.40
CA SER A 35 2.13 5.78 33.97
C SER A 35 3.12 6.67 33.21
N PRO A 36 3.95 7.46 33.91
CA PRO A 36 4.96 8.28 33.26
C PRO A 36 6.02 7.41 32.59
N ILE A 37 6.71 7.97 31.58
CA ILE A 37 7.84 7.28 30.96
C ILE A 37 8.97 7.11 31.98
N SER A 38 9.32 5.86 32.28
CA SER A 38 10.41 5.54 33.22
C SER A 38 11.77 6.07 32.71
N ALA A 39 12.74 6.28 33.61
CA ALA A 39 14.10 6.67 33.25
C ALA A 39 14.77 5.69 32.27
N ARG A 40 14.59 4.38 32.47
CA ARG A 40 15.11 3.33 31.55
C ARG A 40 14.59 3.53 30.12
N HIS A 41 13.29 3.76 29.97
CA HIS A 41 12.71 4.05 28.65
C HIS A 41 13.28 5.33 28.03
N LYS A 42 13.49 6.39 28.82
CA LYS A 42 14.13 7.62 28.32
C LYS A 42 15.54 7.35 27.79
N LEU A 43 16.35 6.59 28.53
CA LEU A 43 17.70 6.20 28.11
C LEU A 43 17.69 5.38 26.82
N VAL A 44 16.80 4.39 26.70
CA VAL A 44 16.66 3.57 25.49
C VAL A 44 16.32 4.44 24.27
N PHE A 45 15.32 5.32 24.37
CA PHE A 45 14.97 6.20 23.26
C PHE A 45 16.04 7.26 22.98
N GLY A 46 16.80 7.69 23.99
CA GLY A 46 17.98 8.54 23.81
C GLY A 46 19.07 7.84 23.01
N ALA A 47 19.40 6.59 23.36
CA ALA A 47 20.37 5.78 22.62
C ALA A 47 19.92 5.50 21.18
N LEU A 48 18.63 5.20 20.97
CA LEU A 48 18.06 5.06 19.62
C LEU A 48 18.16 6.37 18.81
N GLY A 49 17.95 7.51 19.47
CA GLY A 49 18.13 8.83 18.85
C GLY A 49 19.56 9.06 18.39
N VAL A 50 20.55 8.75 19.23
CA VAL A 50 21.98 8.87 18.89
C VAL A 50 22.34 7.90 17.76
N ALA A 51 21.93 6.63 17.84
CA ALA A 51 22.20 5.64 16.80
C ALA A 51 21.58 6.05 15.45
N GLY A 52 20.35 6.56 15.45
CA GLY A 52 19.70 7.10 14.26
C GLY A 52 20.43 8.32 13.69
N ALA A 53 20.87 9.25 14.54
CA ALA A 53 21.61 10.44 14.11
C ALA A 53 22.97 10.07 13.48
N VAL A 54 23.70 9.14 14.09
CA VAL A 54 24.96 8.61 13.52
C VAL A 54 24.69 7.94 12.18
N ALA A 55 23.68 7.08 12.09
CA ALA A 55 23.35 6.39 10.84
C ALA A 55 22.99 7.37 9.71
N TRP A 56 22.17 8.39 9.99
CA TRP A 56 21.86 9.43 9.03
C TRP A 56 23.10 10.25 8.63
N ALA A 57 23.98 10.58 9.59
CA ALA A 57 25.23 11.29 9.30
C ALA A 57 26.15 10.46 8.39
N SER A 58 26.27 9.15 8.64
CA SER A 58 27.03 8.23 7.79
C SER A 58 26.47 8.18 6.36
N ILE A 59 25.15 8.08 6.20
CA ILE A 59 24.51 8.09 4.87
C ILE A 59 24.70 9.44 4.16
N ALA A 60 24.55 10.54 4.90
CA ALA A 60 24.52 11.88 4.33
C ALA A 60 25.91 12.43 3.99
N PHE A 61 26.93 12.15 4.79
CA PHE A 61 28.25 12.80 4.69
C PHE A 61 29.39 11.91 4.25
N ALA A 62 29.27 10.58 4.32
CA ALA A 62 30.30 9.71 3.76
C ALA A 62 30.40 9.96 2.24
N ARG A 63 31.55 10.45 1.79
CA ARG A 63 31.87 10.71 0.39
C ARG A 63 33.24 10.12 0.12
N GLY A 64 33.36 9.27 -0.90
CA GLY A 64 34.61 8.60 -1.28
C GLY A 64 34.85 7.24 -0.63
N GLU A 65 34.13 6.90 0.46
CA GLU A 65 34.10 5.54 1.04
C GLU A 65 32.79 4.84 0.70
N ALA A 66 32.83 3.52 0.50
CA ALA A 66 31.66 2.74 0.18
C ALA A 66 30.70 2.68 1.39
N VAL A 67 29.51 3.26 1.25
CA VAL A 67 28.50 3.27 2.32
C VAL A 67 27.88 1.89 2.43
N ASN A 68 27.81 1.37 3.65
CA ASN A 68 27.20 0.07 3.92
C ASN A 68 25.67 0.15 4.04
N ALA A 69 24.95 -0.82 3.49
CA ALA A 69 23.50 -0.95 3.61
C ALA A 69 22.99 -1.00 5.07
N VAL A 70 23.81 -1.46 6.02
CA VAL A 70 23.45 -1.50 7.46
C VAL A 70 23.00 -0.14 7.98
N TRP A 71 23.64 0.94 7.55
CA TRP A 71 23.29 2.29 8.01
C TRP A 71 21.86 2.67 7.64
N PHE A 72 21.37 2.24 6.48
CA PHE A 72 20.01 2.51 6.01
C PHE A 72 18.98 1.78 6.87
N VAL A 73 19.25 0.51 7.20
CA VAL A 73 18.39 -0.29 8.09
C VAL A 73 18.30 0.36 9.47
N VAL A 74 19.43 0.77 10.05
CA VAL A 74 19.49 1.39 11.38
C VAL A 74 18.81 2.76 11.38
N ALA A 75 19.07 3.59 10.36
CA ALA A 75 18.45 4.91 10.21
C ALA A 75 16.92 4.81 10.15
N ALA A 76 16.39 3.92 9.29
CA ALA A 76 14.96 3.69 9.17
C ALA A 76 14.35 3.17 10.49
N PHE A 77 14.94 2.11 11.07
CA PHE A 77 14.43 1.50 12.29
C PHE A 77 14.39 2.48 13.47
N CYS A 78 15.46 3.24 13.70
CA CYS A 78 15.51 4.24 14.78
C CYS A 78 14.48 5.35 14.55
N THR A 79 14.37 5.85 13.32
CA THR A 79 13.42 6.92 12.98
C THR A 79 11.98 6.47 13.16
N TYR A 80 11.64 5.25 12.75
CA TYR A 80 10.28 4.69 12.92
C TYR A 80 9.90 4.48 14.38
N LEU A 81 10.82 3.95 15.21
CA LEU A 81 10.57 3.78 16.64
C LEU A 81 10.32 5.13 17.34
N ILE A 82 11.10 6.15 16.99
CA ILE A 82 10.94 7.52 17.52
C ILE A 82 9.62 8.12 17.02
N GLY A 83 9.33 8.04 15.72
CA GLY A 83 8.09 8.51 15.11
C GLY A 83 6.86 7.88 15.76
N PHE A 84 6.82 6.55 15.88
CA PHE A 84 5.73 5.83 16.53
C PHE A 84 5.57 6.19 18.01
N ARG A 85 6.68 6.39 18.73
CA ARG A 85 6.66 6.64 20.16
C ARG A 85 6.23 8.05 20.53
N PHE A 86 6.68 9.05 19.76
CA PHE A 86 6.51 10.46 20.09
C PHE A 86 5.50 11.13 19.17
N TYR A 87 5.68 11.04 17.86
CA TYR A 87 4.84 11.75 16.90
C TYR A 87 3.44 11.12 16.77
N ALA A 88 3.35 9.79 16.61
CA ALA A 88 2.04 9.11 16.59
C ALA A 88 1.27 9.31 17.92
N ARG A 89 1.99 9.36 19.05
CA ARG A 89 1.38 9.62 20.37
C ARG A 89 0.97 11.08 20.57
N LEU A 90 1.66 12.03 19.94
CA LEU A 90 1.24 13.43 19.88
C LEU A 90 -0.09 13.55 19.13
N ILE A 91 -0.19 12.91 17.96
CA ILE A 91 -1.41 12.86 17.14
C ILE A 91 -2.55 12.21 17.93
N GLU A 92 -2.28 11.07 18.56
CA GLU A 92 -3.25 10.35 19.41
C GLU A 92 -3.81 11.24 20.52
N ARG A 93 -2.96 12.01 21.20
CA ARG A 93 -3.35 12.85 22.35
C ARG A 93 -3.99 14.18 21.98
N LYS A 94 -3.66 14.74 20.81
CA LYS A 94 -4.05 16.11 20.42
C LYS A 94 -5.13 16.15 19.36
N ILE A 95 -5.21 15.13 18.51
CA ILE A 95 -6.20 15.04 17.44
C ILE A 95 -7.17 13.89 17.72
N VAL A 96 -6.70 12.65 17.74
CA VAL A 96 -7.59 11.47 17.74
C VAL A 96 -8.40 11.39 19.04
N CYS A 97 -7.71 11.42 20.19
CA CYS A 97 -8.27 11.21 21.52
C CYS A 97 -9.18 9.97 21.55
N PRO A 98 -8.62 8.75 21.44
CA PRO A 98 -9.40 7.52 21.31
C PRO A 98 -10.30 7.29 22.53
N ARG A 99 -11.52 6.81 22.26
CA ARG A 99 -12.59 6.55 23.24
C ARG A 99 -13.03 5.09 23.17
N ASP A 100 -12.46 4.26 24.04
CA ASP A 100 -12.73 2.81 24.06
C ASP A 100 -14.03 2.46 24.79
N GLU A 101 -14.62 3.43 25.49
CA GLU A 101 -15.98 3.38 26.02
C GLU A 101 -17.06 3.44 24.94
N HIS A 102 -16.70 3.85 23.71
CA HIS A 102 -17.62 3.88 22.58
C HIS A 102 -17.47 2.64 21.70
N ALA A 103 -18.62 2.08 21.30
CA ALA A 103 -18.68 0.97 20.36
C ALA A 103 -18.17 1.42 18.98
N THR A 104 -17.30 0.61 18.38
CA THR A 104 -16.80 0.83 17.02
C THR A 104 -17.86 0.42 15.98
N PRO A 105 -17.70 0.80 14.69
CA PRO A 105 -18.61 0.33 13.64
C PRO A 105 -18.72 -1.19 13.57
N ALA A 106 -17.62 -1.89 13.81
CA ALA A 106 -17.58 -3.36 13.84
C ALA A 106 -18.52 -3.94 14.90
N GLU A 107 -18.64 -3.30 16.07
CA GLU A 107 -19.50 -3.73 17.17
C GLU A 107 -20.97 -3.32 16.93
N ILE A 108 -21.20 -2.12 16.39
CA ILE A 108 -22.56 -1.58 16.19
C ILE A 108 -23.32 -2.33 15.08
N PHE A 109 -22.62 -2.69 14.01
CA PHE A 109 -23.21 -3.27 12.81
C PHE A 109 -22.82 -4.72 12.58
N GLU A 110 -22.42 -5.44 13.63
CA GLU A 110 -21.95 -6.83 13.50
C GLU A 110 -22.94 -7.68 12.71
N ASP A 111 -22.56 -8.07 11.48
CA ASP A 111 -23.40 -8.80 10.52
C ASP A 111 -22.83 -10.18 10.18
N GLY A 112 -21.64 -10.49 10.71
CA GLY A 112 -20.92 -11.74 10.44
C GLY A 112 -20.40 -11.85 8.99
N THR A 113 -20.46 -10.78 8.21
CA THR A 113 -20.02 -10.72 6.82
C THR A 113 -19.00 -9.62 6.58
N ASP A 114 -19.42 -8.35 6.61
CA ASP A 114 -18.58 -7.18 6.32
C ASP A 114 -18.17 -6.44 7.60
N TYR A 115 -18.98 -6.53 8.65
CA TYR A 115 -18.73 -5.97 9.97
C TYR A 115 -18.56 -7.11 10.98
N LEU A 116 -17.36 -7.23 11.51
CA LEU A 116 -17.03 -8.24 12.49
C LEU A 116 -15.82 -7.77 13.32
N PRO A 117 -15.96 -7.50 14.62
CA PRO A 117 -14.82 -7.09 15.41
C PRO A 117 -13.83 -8.25 15.47
N THR A 118 -12.61 -7.97 15.02
CA THR A 118 -11.58 -8.96 14.70
C THR A 118 -10.36 -8.69 15.57
N ASP A 119 -9.76 -9.75 16.13
CA ASP A 119 -8.57 -9.63 16.98
C ASP A 119 -7.51 -8.71 16.34
N ARG A 120 -7.07 -7.71 17.10
CA ARG A 120 -6.10 -6.70 16.65
C ARG A 120 -4.84 -7.23 15.95
N ARG A 121 -4.38 -8.45 16.24
CA ARG A 121 -3.21 -9.05 15.56
C ARG A 121 -3.56 -9.48 14.14
N VAL A 122 -4.74 -10.08 13.99
CA VAL A 122 -5.30 -10.43 12.69
C VAL A 122 -5.64 -9.16 11.92
N LEU A 123 -6.26 -8.16 12.56
CA LEU A 123 -6.58 -6.90 11.91
C LEU A 123 -5.33 -6.08 11.53
N PHE A 124 -4.29 -6.09 12.36
CA PHE A 124 -3.00 -5.49 11.98
C PHE A 124 -2.45 -6.14 10.72
N GLY A 125 -2.44 -7.49 10.66
CA GLY A 125 -2.00 -8.20 9.46
C GLY A 125 -2.90 -7.94 8.26
N HIS A 126 -4.21 -7.98 8.43
CA HIS A 126 -5.19 -7.61 7.40
C HIS A 126 -4.91 -6.23 6.82
N HIS A 127 -4.83 -5.22 7.69
CA HIS A 127 -4.59 -3.84 7.29
C HIS A 127 -3.24 -3.71 6.58
N PHE A 128 -2.15 -4.16 7.22
CA PHE A 128 -0.80 -4.13 6.65
C PHE A 128 -0.73 -4.83 5.29
N ALA A 129 -1.28 -6.04 5.18
CA ALA A 129 -1.22 -6.78 3.93
C ALA A 129 -2.04 -6.11 2.83
N ALA A 130 -3.19 -5.53 3.15
CA ALA A 130 -4.02 -4.80 2.20
C ALA A 130 -3.33 -3.52 1.67
N ILE A 131 -2.61 -2.81 2.55
CA ILE A 131 -1.90 -1.57 2.19
C ILE A 131 -0.56 -1.82 1.47
N ALA A 132 0.18 -2.86 1.88
CA ALA A 132 1.46 -3.24 1.30
C ALA A 132 1.30 -4.09 0.03
N GLY A 133 1.00 -3.41 -1.08
CA GLY A 133 0.89 -4.00 -2.42
C GLY A 133 2.21 -4.00 -3.21
N ALA A 134 2.14 -3.83 -4.53
CA ALA A 134 3.31 -3.76 -5.43
C ALA A 134 4.15 -2.50 -5.20
N GLY A 135 3.46 -1.39 -4.95
CA GLY A 135 4.06 -0.07 -4.93
C GLY A 135 5.26 0.12 -4.01
N PRO A 136 5.23 -0.28 -2.71
CA PRO A 136 6.38 -0.12 -1.83
C PRO A 136 7.58 -0.97 -2.26
N LEU A 137 7.38 -2.00 -3.10
CA LEU A 137 8.45 -2.83 -3.64
C LEU A 137 8.99 -2.24 -4.94
N VAL A 138 8.11 -1.95 -5.88
CA VAL A 138 8.46 -1.52 -7.24
C VAL A 138 8.91 -0.07 -7.31
N GLY A 139 8.23 0.85 -6.61
CA GLY A 139 8.49 2.29 -6.66
C GLY A 139 9.93 2.66 -6.29
N PRO A 140 10.44 2.26 -5.11
CA PRO A 140 11.83 2.51 -4.71
C PRO A 140 12.86 1.92 -5.67
N VAL A 141 12.59 0.74 -6.22
CA VAL A 141 13.47 0.06 -7.18
C VAL A 141 13.54 0.84 -8.50
N LEU A 142 12.41 1.28 -9.04
CA LEU A 142 12.39 2.08 -10.27
C LEU A 142 13.01 3.46 -10.06
N ALA A 143 12.78 4.08 -8.90
CA ALA A 143 13.36 5.36 -8.52
C ALA A 143 14.88 5.30 -8.28
N MET A 144 15.46 4.11 -8.14
CA MET A 144 16.88 3.92 -7.89
C MET A 144 17.77 4.53 -8.98
N GLN A 145 17.28 4.67 -10.22
CA GLN A 145 18.00 5.40 -11.27
C GLN A 145 18.38 6.84 -10.87
N MET A 146 17.71 7.45 -9.87
CA MET A 146 17.96 8.80 -9.36
C MET A 146 18.98 8.85 -8.19
N GLY A 147 19.48 7.70 -7.74
CA GLY A 147 20.36 7.58 -6.58
C GLY A 147 19.61 7.34 -5.27
N TYR A 148 20.33 6.83 -4.26
CA TYR A 148 19.68 6.27 -3.06
C TYR A 148 19.25 7.35 -2.06
N LEU A 149 19.94 8.50 -2.03
CA LEU A 149 19.82 9.47 -0.94
C LEU A 149 18.47 10.22 -0.96
N PRO A 150 17.97 10.73 -2.10
CA PRO A 150 16.66 11.35 -2.15
C PRO A 150 15.54 10.35 -1.82
N GLY A 151 15.66 9.12 -2.33
CA GLY A 151 14.70 8.04 -2.11
C GLY A 151 14.58 7.67 -0.63
N ILE A 152 15.69 7.41 0.06
CA ILE A 152 15.65 7.02 1.48
C ILE A 152 15.08 8.12 2.37
N ILE A 153 15.41 9.39 2.09
CA ILE A 153 14.86 10.53 2.85
C ILE A 153 13.35 10.58 2.69
N TRP A 154 12.85 10.47 1.46
CA TRP A 154 11.42 10.52 1.20
C TRP A 154 10.68 9.32 1.78
N ILE A 155 11.21 8.10 1.64
CA ILE A 155 10.60 6.89 2.21
C ILE A 155 10.48 7.04 3.72
N VAL A 156 11.58 7.34 4.42
CA VAL A 156 11.60 7.32 5.89
C VAL A 156 10.87 8.53 6.48
N ILE A 157 11.23 9.75 6.05
CA ILE A 157 10.67 10.97 6.63
C ILE A 157 9.25 11.18 6.11
N GLY A 158 9.03 11.03 4.80
CA GLY A 158 7.72 11.16 4.18
C GLY A 158 6.70 10.19 4.78
N ALA A 159 7.07 8.93 5.04
CA ALA A 159 6.19 8.01 5.75
C ALA A 159 5.79 8.51 7.13
N VAL A 160 6.77 8.91 7.97
CA VAL A 160 6.50 9.33 9.35
C VAL A 160 5.61 10.56 9.41
N VAL A 161 5.84 11.56 8.55
CA VAL A 161 5.16 12.86 8.63
C VAL A 161 3.92 12.99 7.75
N ALA A 162 3.81 12.20 6.67
CA ALA A 162 2.72 12.27 5.71
C ALA A 162 1.90 10.97 5.68
N GLY A 163 2.48 9.85 5.20
CA GLY A 163 1.72 8.61 5.00
C GLY A 163 1.09 8.06 6.28
N CYS A 164 1.87 7.93 7.36
CA CYS A 164 1.38 7.41 8.64
C CYS A 164 0.33 8.34 9.26
N VAL A 165 0.45 9.65 9.02
CA VAL A 165 -0.53 10.66 9.46
C VAL A 165 -1.84 10.49 8.70
N GLN A 166 -1.78 10.39 7.37
CA GLN A 166 -2.95 10.18 6.53
C GLN A 166 -3.68 8.92 6.95
N ASP A 167 -2.98 7.80 7.02
CA ASP A 167 -3.58 6.48 7.26
C ASP A 167 -4.26 6.43 8.63
N TYR A 168 -3.59 6.91 9.68
CA TYR A 168 -4.14 6.96 11.03
C TYR A 168 -5.34 7.91 11.15
N LEU A 169 -5.26 9.12 10.57
CA LEU A 169 -6.34 10.10 10.68
C LEU A 169 -7.54 9.75 9.81
N VAL A 170 -7.35 9.16 8.64
CA VAL A 170 -8.47 8.68 7.81
C VAL A 170 -9.20 7.54 8.51
N LEU A 171 -8.47 6.59 9.13
CA LEU A 171 -9.06 5.53 9.93
C LEU A 171 -9.91 6.11 11.07
N TRP A 172 -9.34 7.04 11.83
CA TRP A 172 -10.06 7.73 12.90
C TRP A 172 -11.32 8.44 12.39
N CYS A 173 -11.23 9.20 11.30
CA CYS A 173 -12.36 9.91 10.70
C CYS A 173 -13.49 8.96 10.30
N SER A 174 -13.15 7.80 9.72
CA SER A 174 -14.12 6.80 9.28
C SER A 174 -14.76 6.05 10.45
N VAL A 175 -13.98 5.65 11.47
CA VAL A 175 -14.49 4.99 12.69
C VAL A 175 -15.56 5.85 13.37
N ARG A 176 -15.31 7.15 13.52
CA ARG A 176 -16.27 8.10 14.12
C ARG A 176 -17.48 8.43 13.26
N ARG A 177 -17.45 7.99 12.01
CA ARG A 177 -18.55 8.10 11.05
C ARG A 177 -19.03 6.73 10.64
N ARG A 178 -19.11 5.76 11.56
CA ARG A 178 -19.77 4.46 11.30
C ARG A 178 -19.12 3.65 10.15
N GLY A 179 -17.82 3.81 9.89
CA GLY A 179 -17.11 3.07 8.84
C GLY A 179 -17.42 3.55 7.42
N ARG A 180 -17.77 4.84 7.27
CA ARG A 180 -18.06 5.48 5.98
C ARG A 180 -16.82 5.54 5.09
N SER A 181 -17.05 5.31 3.79
CA SER A 181 -16.01 5.41 2.76
C SER A 181 -15.51 6.85 2.59
N LEU A 182 -14.30 7.01 2.07
CA LEU A 182 -13.70 8.33 1.85
C LEU A 182 -14.58 9.25 0.99
N GLY A 183 -15.13 8.74 -0.11
CA GLY A 183 -16.01 9.53 -0.99
C GLY A 183 -17.26 10.02 -0.29
N GLN A 184 -17.86 9.18 0.57
CA GLN A 184 -19.04 9.57 1.34
C GLN A 184 -18.70 10.60 2.43
N MET A 185 -17.56 10.43 3.13
CA MET A 185 -17.07 11.45 4.07
C MET A 185 -16.82 12.79 3.36
N ALA A 186 -16.24 12.78 2.15
CA ALA A 186 -16.03 13.98 1.37
C ALA A 186 -17.36 14.69 1.05
N ARG A 187 -18.42 13.95 0.72
CA ARG A 187 -19.75 14.54 0.48
C ARG A 187 -20.35 15.18 1.73
N GLU A 188 -20.25 14.51 2.87
CA GLU A 188 -20.80 14.98 4.14
C GLU A 188 -20.04 16.20 4.68
N GLU A 189 -18.74 16.30 4.41
CA GLU A 189 -17.88 17.37 4.91
C GLU A 189 -17.74 18.55 3.96
N LEU A 190 -17.65 18.31 2.64
CA LEU A 190 -17.35 19.32 1.62
C LEU A 190 -18.60 19.83 0.89
N GLY A 191 -19.75 19.16 1.09
CA GLY A 191 -21.01 19.46 0.41
C GLY A 191 -21.15 18.74 -0.94
N ALA A 192 -22.24 19.04 -1.66
CA ALA A 192 -22.65 18.27 -2.83
C ALA A 192 -21.62 18.27 -3.98
N VAL A 193 -21.06 19.44 -4.31
CA VAL A 193 -20.13 19.58 -5.45
C VAL A 193 -18.79 18.90 -5.16
N GLY A 194 -18.16 19.23 -4.02
CA GLY A 194 -16.91 18.59 -3.61
C GLY A 194 -17.09 17.09 -3.37
N GLY A 195 -18.23 16.68 -2.82
CA GLY A 195 -18.61 15.28 -2.63
C GLY A 195 -18.73 14.50 -3.93
N ALA A 196 -19.47 15.02 -4.92
CA ALA A 196 -19.63 14.36 -6.20
C ALA A 196 -18.28 14.20 -6.92
N ALA A 197 -17.44 15.25 -6.91
CA ALA A 197 -16.11 15.20 -7.50
C ALA A 197 -15.22 14.14 -6.81
N ALA A 198 -15.24 14.08 -5.48
CA ALA A 198 -14.49 13.09 -4.71
C ALA A 198 -15.00 11.67 -4.97
N ILE A 199 -16.32 11.42 -4.95
CA ILE A 199 -16.89 10.09 -5.18
C ILE A 199 -16.50 9.56 -6.57
N ILE A 200 -16.68 10.37 -7.62
CA ILE A 200 -16.36 9.99 -9.00
C ILE A 200 -14.84 9.78 -9.13
N GLY A 201 -14.04 10.74 -8.68
CA GLY A 201 -12.58 10.69 -8.79
C GLY A 201 -12.01 9.47 -8.09
N VAL A 202 -12.39 9.24 -6.83
CA VAL A 202 -11.87 8.12 -6.05
C VAL A 202 -12.30 6.77 -6.66
N LEU A 203 -13.55 6.63 -7.11
CA LEU A 203 -14.03 5.36 -7.70
C LEU A 203 -13.31 5.03 -9.01
N VAL A 204 -13.16 6.00 -9.91
CA VAL A 204 -12.47 5.80 -11.20
C VAL A 204 -10.99 5.49 -10.98
N ILE A 205 -10.31 6.24 -10.10
CA ILE A 205 -8.92 5.98 -9.73
C ILE A 205 -8.81 4.56 -9.16
N MET A 206 -9.70 4.16 -8.25
CA MET A 206 -9.67 2.85 -7.62
C MET A 206 -9.76 1.70 -8.63
N VAL A 207 -10.68 1.79 -9.60
CA VAL A 207 -10.84 0.78 -10.66
C VAL A 207 -9.55 0.64 -11.49
N ILE A 208 -8.90 1.76 -11.82
CA ILE A 208 -7.63 1.76 -12.56
C ILE A 208 -6.51 1.14 -11.72
N LEU A 209 -6.39 1.52 -10.44
CA LEU A 209 -5.33 1.01 -9.56
C LEU A 209 -5.41 -0.52 -9.41
N ILE A 210 -6.62 -1.08 -9.21
CA ILE A 210 -6.81 -2.53 -9.09
C ILE A 210 -6.41 -3.23 -10.40
N ALA A 211 -6.80 -2.69 -11.56
CA ALA A 211 -6.46 -3.27 -12.86
C ALA A 211 -4.93 -3.29 -13.10
N VAL A 212 -4.24 -2.19 -12.80
CA VAL A 212 -2.78 -2.08 -12.93
C VAL A 212 -2.08 -3.10 -12.02
N LEU A 213 -2.51 -3.21 -10.77
CA LEU A 213 -1.95 -4.19 -9.82
C LEU A 213 -2.19 -5.62 -10.29
N ALA A 214 -3.40 -5.94 -10.74
CA ALA A 214 -3.72 -7.27 -11.25
C ALA A 214 -2.88 -7.63 -12.49
N LEU A 215 -2.56 -6.68 -13.37
CA LEU A 215 -1.68 -6.93 -14.51
C LEU A 215 -0.28 -7.37 -14.06
N ILE A 216 0.29 -6.70 -13.05
CA ILE A 216 1.64 -7.04 -12.56
C ILE A 216 1.66 -8.49 -12.07
N VAL A 217 0.60 -8.94 -11.38
CA VAL A 217 0.44 -10.35 -10.97
C VAL A 217 0.38 -11.28 -12.18
N VAL A 218 -0.44 -10.95 -13.19
CA VAL A 218 -0.55 -11.77 -14.41
C VAL A 218 0.81 -11.90 -15.08
N ARG A 219 1.58 -10.81 -15.21
CA ARG A 219 2.90 -10.85 -15.85
C ARG A 219 3.96 -11.59 -15.03
N ALA A 220 3.87 -11.53 -13.71
CA ALA A 220 4.80 -12.23 -12.83
C ALA A 220 4.54 -13.74 -12.78
N LEU A 221 3.29 -14.18 -12.94
CA LEU A 221 2.88 -15.57 -12.75
C LEU A 221 2.58 -16.31 -14.05
N ALA A 222 2.26 -15.60 -15.14
CA ALA A 222 2.07 -16.24 -16.43
C ALA A 222 3.33 -17.02 -16.78
N VAL A 223 3.14 -18.24 -17.28
CA VAL A 223 4.24 -19.16 -17.62
C VAL A 223 5.08 -19.62 -16.41
N SER A 224 4.66 -19.36 -15.17
CA SER A 224 5.32 -19.86 -13.94
C SER A 224 4.43 -20.87 -13.20
N PRO A 225 4.51 -22.17 -13.51
CA PRO A 225 3.68 -23.20 -12.86
C PRO A 225 3.92 -23.27 -11.35
N TRP A 226 5.17 -23.07 -10.91
CA TRP A 226 5.53 -23.00 -9.49
C TRP A 226 4.79 -21.86 -8.78
N GLY A 227 4.82 -20.64 -9.35
CA GLY A 227 4.16 -19.47 -8.77
C GLY A 227 2.64 -19.62 -8.69
N VAL A 228 2.01 -20.08 -9.77
CA VAL A 228 0.56 -20.27 -9.84
C VAL A 228 0.08 -21.31 -8.83
N PHE A 229 0.75 -22.47 -8.73
CA PHE A 229 0.41 -23.50 -7.74
C PHE A 229 0.50 -22.97 -6.30
N SER A 230 1.64 -22.35 -5.97
CA SER A 230 1.91 -21.89 -4.60
C SER A 230 0.90 -20.84 -4.15
N ILE A 231 0.52 -19.91 -5.04
CA ILE A 231 -0.50 -18.89 -4.76
C ILE A 231 -1.90 -19.50 -4.70
N ALA A 232 -2.23 -20.43 -5.60
CA ALA A 232 -3.52 -21.12 -5.58
C ALA A 232 -3.75 -21.84 -4.26
N MET A 233 -2.71 -22.46 -3.68
CA MET A 233 -2.78 -23.13 -2.38
C MET A 233 -3.05 -22.19 -1.21
N THR A 234 -2.81 -20.88 -1.33
CA THR A 234 -3.15 -19.91 -0.28
C THR A 234 -4.65 -19.82 -0.02
N ILE A 235 -5.48 -20.11 -1.04
CA ILE A 235 -6.95 -20.05 -0.95
C ILE A 235 -7.49 -21.14 0.00
N PRO A 236 -7.25 -22.46 -0.23
CA PRO A 236 -7.73 -23.49 0.67
C PRO A 236 -7.12 -23.38 2.07
N ILE A 237 -5.85 -22.95 2.19
CA ILE A 237 -5.22 -22.71 3.50
C ILE A 237 -5.97 -21.59 4.23
N ALA A 238 -6.26 -20.46 3.59
CA ALA A 238 -7.00 -19.37 4.19
C ALA A 238 -8.42 -19.77 4.61
N VAL A 239 -9.15 -20.50 3.76
CA VAL A 239 -10.49 -21.02 4.07
C VAL A 239 -10.43 -21.94 5.30
N PHE A 240 -9.45 -22.84 5.36
CA PHE A 240 -9.23 -23.69 6.53
C PHE A 240 -8.96 -22.84 7.78
N MET A 241 -8.08 -21.83 7.69
CA MET A 241 -7.76 -20.95 8.82
C MET A 241 -9.00 -20.18 9.31
N GLY A 242 -9.84 -19.68 8.40
CA GLY A 242 -11.08 -18.99 8.72
C GLY A 242 -12.09 -19.90 9.42
N VAL A 243 -12.32 -21.11 8.89
CA VAL A 243 -13.18 -22.13 9.52
C VAL A 243 -12.64 -22.57 10.87
N TYR A 244 -11.31 -22.69 11.00
CA TYR A 244 -10.65 -23.09 12.24
C TYR A 244 -10.89 -22.08 13.36
N LEU A 245 -10.73 -20.79 13.07
CA LEU A 245 -10.96 -19.71 14.04
C LEU A 245 -12.44 -19.49 14.36
N ARG A 246 -13.34 -19.81 13.42
CA ARG A 246 -14.78 -19.58 13.63
C ARG A 246 -15.46 -20.74 14.37
N PHE A 247 -15.13 -21.99 14.04
CA PHE A 247 -15.90 -23.16 14.47
C PHE A 247 -15.09 -24.20 15.24
N LEU A 248 -13.81 -24.45 14.89
CA LEU A 248 -13.03 -25.53 15.51
C LEU A 248 -12.42 -25.12 16.85
N ARG A 249 -11.71 -23.98 16.89
CA ARG A 249 -11.09 -23.44 18.11
C ARG A 249 -11.12 -21.91 18.13
N PRO A 250 -12.27 -21.30 18.50
CA PRO A 250 -12.39 -19.86 18.66
C PRO A 250 -11.31 -19.27 19.57
N GLY A 251 -10.72 -18.14 19.14
CA GLY A 251 -9.72 -17.40 19.92
C GLY A 251 -8.28 -17.95 19.87
N ARG A 252 -8.03 -19.15 19.33
CA ARG A 252 -6.68 -19.76 19.23
C ARG A 252 -5.87 -19.26 18.01
N VAL A 253 -5.68 -17.95 17.92
CA VAL A 253 -5.01 -17.28 16.77
C VAL A 253 -3.58 -17.80 16.53
N SER A 254 -2.80 -18.05 17.58
CA SER A 254 -1.42 -18.52 17.43
C SER A 254 -1.29 -19.94 16.87
N GLU A 255 -2.22 -20.85 17.20
CA GLU A 255 -2.21 -22.25 16.72
C GLU A 255 -2.44 -22.28 15.21
N VAL A 256 -3.50 -21.61 14.74
CA VAL A 256 -3.84 -21.55 13.32
C VAL A 256 -2.78 -20.79 12.52
N SER A 257 -2.13 -19.80 13.11
CA SER A 257 -1.02 -19.06 12.49
C SER A 257 0.14 -20.00 12.15
N LEU A 258 0.54 -20.83 13.11
CA LEU A 258 1.64 -21.78 12.92
C LEU A 258 1.28 -22.81 11.84
N ILE A 259 0.07 -23.36 11.89
CA ILE A 259 -0.40 -24.32 10.87
C ILE A 259 -0.40 -23.66 9.49
N GLY A 260 -0.95 -22.45 9.37
CA GLY A 260 -1.00 -21.71 8.12
C GLY A 260 0.39 -21.44 7.54
N VAL A 261 1.34 -20.97 8.37
CA VAL A 261 2.72 -20.70 7.94
C VAL A 261 3.42 -21.98 7.48
N VAL A 262 3.30 -23.07 8.23
CA VAL A 262 3.90 -24.36 7.85
C VAL A 262 3.29 -24.87 6.54
N ALA A 263 1.96 -24.80 6.40
CA ALA A 263 1.28 -25.21 5.18
C ALA A 263 1.69 -24.35 3.97
N LEU A 264 1.87 -23.04 4.17
CA LEU A 264 2.31 -22.13 3.12
C LEU A 264 3.76 -22.40 2.71
N LEU A 265 4.69 -22.54 3.65
CA LEU A 265 6.07 -22.92 3.33
C LEU A 265 6.13 -24.28 2.63
N GLY A 266 5.28 -25.23 3.05
CA GLY A 266 5.11 -26.52 2.37
C GLY A 266 4.59 -26.38 0.94
N ALA A 267 3.59 -25.52 0.70
CA ALA A 267 3.06 -25.24 -0.64
C ALA A 267 4.14 -24.59 -1.55
N VAL A 268 4.93 -23.66 -1.01
CA VAL A 268 6.03 -23.02 -1.74
C VAL A 268 7.12 -24.03 -2.10
N ALA A 269 7.54 -24.86 -1.14
CA ALA A 269 8.58 -25.86 -1.38
C ALA A 269 8.12 -26.94 -2.37
N SER A 270 6.91 -27.46 -2.20
CA SER A 270 6.33 -28.46 -3.10
C SER A 270 6.00 -27.92 -4.49
N GLY A 271 5.81 -26.61 -4.64
CA GLY A 271 5.51 -26.01 -5.94
C GLY A 271 6.60 -26.20 -6.99
N LYS A 272 7.88 -26.28 -6.58
CA LYS A 272 8.98 -26.65 -7.49
C LYS A 272 8.80 -28.08 -8.01
N TRP A 273 8.54 -29.03 -7.11
CA TRP A 273 8.34 -30.44 -7.49
C TRP A 273 7.12 -30.60 -8.40
N VAL A 274 6.03 -29.89 -8.11
CA VAL A 274 4.83 -29.88 -8.97
C VAL A 274 5.16 -29.32 -10.36
N ALA A 275 5.91 -28.21 -10.43
CA ALA A 275 6.31 -27.61 -11.70
C ALA A 275 7.18 -28.52 -12.57
N GLU A 276 7.99 -29.40 -11.96
CA GLU A 276 8.83 -30.37 -12.67
C GLU A 276 8.04 -31.59 -13.21
N THR A 277 6.81 -31.82 -12.73
CA THR A 277 5.95 -32.89 -13.26
C THR A 277 5.23 -32.46 -14.54
N SER A 278 5.01 -33.41 -15.46
CA SER A 278 4.30 -33.15 -16.73
C SER A 278 2.88 -32.64 -16.52
N TRP A 279 2.15 -33.18 -15.53
CA TRP A 279 0.80 -32.73 -15.21
C TRP A 279 0.79 -31.34 -14.55
N GLY A 280 1.72 -31.06 -13.63
CA GLY A 280 1.79 -29.78 -12.94
C GLY A 280 2.19 -28.64 -13.87
N ALA A 281 3.17 -28.90 -14.76
CA ALA A 281 3.51 -27.98 -15.84
C ALA A 281 2.30 -27.72 -16.75
N ALA A 282 1.55 -28.74 -17.16
CA ALA A 282 0.39 -28.57 -18.04
C ALA A 282 -0.77 -27.78 -17.40
N TRP A 283 -1.04 -28.00 -16.11
CA TRP A 283 -2.17 -27.37 -15.41
C TRP A 283 -1.88 -25.96 -14.92
N PHE A 284 -0.64 -25.68 -14.50
CA PHE A 284 -0.27 -24.41 -13.88
C PHE A 284 0.48 -23.45 -14.81
N THR A 285 0.88 -23.89 -16.01
CA THR A 285 1.38 -22.98 -17.07
C THR A 285 0.20 -22.34 -17.78
N LEU A 286 -0.37 -21.31 -17.17
CA LEU A 286 -1.53 -20.60 -17.70
C LEU A 286 -1.13 -19.48 -18.65
N SER A 287 -1.92 -19.31 -19.72
CA SER A 287 -1.80 -18.13 -20.59
C SER A 287 -2.15 -16.86 -19.80
N PRO A 288 -1.57 -15.69 -20.15
CA PRO A 288 -1.90 -14.43 -19.50
C PRO A 288 -3.42 -14.13 -19.48
N VAL A 289 -4.13 -14.46 -20.57
CA VAL A 289 -5.58 -14.24 -20.69
C VAL A 289 -6.37 -15.17 -19.77
N THR A 290 -6.02 -16.46 -19.72
CA THR A 290 -6.65 -17.43 -18.83
C THR A 290 -6.45 -17.03 -17.36
N LEU A 291 -5.22 -16.69 -17.00
CA LEU A 291 -4.90 -16.25 -15.64
C LEU A 291 -5.64 -14.97 -15.25
N SER A 292 -5.84 -14.04 -16.20
CA SER A 292 -6.65 -12.83 -15.98
C SER A 292 -8.09 -13.17 -15.60
N TRP A 293 -8.74 -14.10 -16.31
CA TRP A 293 -10.07 -14.57 -15.96
C TRP A 293 -10.13 -15.26 -14.60
N CYS A 294 -9.10 -16.03 -14.24
CA CYS A 294 -8.99 -16.60 -12.90
C CYS A 294 -8.92 -15.52 -11.82
N ILE A 295 -8.12 -14.47 -12.00
CA ILE A 295 -7.99 -13.36 -11.06
C ILE A 295 -9.30 -12.54 -10.98
N ILE A 296 -9.99 -12.34 -12.10
CA ILE A 296 -11.32 -11.68 -12.14
C ILE A 296 -12.34 -12.48 -11.33
N GLY A 297 -12.46 -13.79 -11.59
CA GLY A 297 -13.38 -14.66 -10.84
C GLY A 297 -13.04 -14.73 -9.35
N TYR A 298 -11.74 -14.78 -9.04
CA TYR A 298 -11.23 -14.74 -7.68
C TYR A 298 -11.56 -13.42 -6.97
N GLY A 299 -11.33 -12.27 -7.61
CA GLY A 299 -11.64 -10.95 -7.04
C GLY A 299 -13.14 -10.77 -6.76
N PHE A 300 -14.01 -11.33 -7.60
CA PHE A 300 -15.45 -11.39 -7.31
C PHE A 300 -15.75 -12.22 -6.06
N ALA A 301 -15.21 -13.44 -5.98
CA ALA A 301 -15.40 -14.31 -4.81
C ALA A 301 -14.86 -13.64 -3.52
N ALA A 302 -13.67 -13.07 -3.57
CA ALA A 302 -13.02 -12.39 -2.45
C ALA A 302 -13.78 -11.13 -1.99
N SER A 303 -14.51 -10.45 -2.87
CA SER A 303 -15.34 -9.29 -2.51
C SER A 303 -16.68 -9.68 -1.86
N VAL A 304 -17.24 -10.83 -2.24
CA VAL A 304 -18.59 -11.28 -1.87
C VAL A 304 -18.62 -12.20 -0.66
N LEU A 305 -17.62 -13.06 -0.49
CA LEU A 305 -17.57 -13.99 0.65
C LEU A 305 -17.46 -13.24 1.99
N PRO A 306 -17.83 -13.85 3.13
CA PRO A 306 -17.61 -13.24 4.44
C PRO A 306 -16.13 -12.91 4.67
N VAL A 307 -15.82 -11.76 5.28
CA VAL A 307 -14.44 -11.31 5.51
C VAL A 307 -13.63 -12.35 6.28
N TRP A 308 -14.23 -12.98 7.29
CA TRP A 308 -13.58 -13.98 8.14
C TRP A 308 -13.28 -15.32 7.44
N LEU A 309 -13.92 -15.60 6.29
CA LEU A 309 -13.78 -16.89 5.62
C LEU A 309 -12.54 -16.95 4.72
N LEU A 310 -12.31 -15.89 3.93
CA LEU A 310 -11.24 -15.87 2.94
C LEU A 310 -10.30 -14.69 3.16
N LEU A 311 -10.84 -13.47 3.17
CA LEU A 311 -10.05 -12.24 3.06
C LEU A 311 -9.16 -12.02 4.30
N ALA A 312 -9.72 -11.94 5.50
CA ALA A 312 -8.94 -11.71 6.71
C ALA A 312 -7.93 -12.85 7.03
N PRO A 313 -8.30 -14.15 6.94
CA PRO A 313 -7.33 -15.23 7.17
C PRO A 313 -6.20 -15.25 6.13
N ARG A 314 -6.50 -14.99 4.86
CA ARG A 314 -5.49 -14.95 3.79
C ARG A 314 -4.54 -13.78 3.98
N ASP A 315 -5.06 -12.60 4.29
CA ASP A 315 -4.26 -11.39 4.49
C ASP A 315 -3.40 -11.50 5.75
N TYR A 316 -3.92 -12.17 6.78
CA TYR A 316 -3.16 -12.51 7.96
C TYR A 316 -2.06 -13.55 7.69
N LEU A 317 -2.36 -14.60 6.92
CA LEU A 317 -1.37 -15.58 6.49
C LEU A 317 -0.26 -14.92 5.65
N SER A 318 -0.65 -14.10 4.69
CA SER A 318 0.30 -13.40 3.83
C SER A 318 1.19 -12.49 4.66
N THR A 319 0.66 -11.80 5.69
CA THR A 319 1.44 -10.95 6.62
C THR A 319 2.66 -11.66 7.22
N PHE A 320 2.53 -12.93 7.60
CA PHE A 320 3.68 -13.67 8.14
C PHE A 320 4.78 -13.86 7.12
N MET A 321 4.42 -14.17 5.87
CA MET A 321 5.38 -14.19 4.77
C MET A 321 5.93 -12.80 4.50
N LYS A 322 5.05 -11.78 4.48
CA LYS A 322 5.39 -10.38 4.22
C LYS A 322 6.46 -9.88 5.19
N VAL A 323 6.14 -9.88 6.48
CA VAL A 323 7.02 -9.38 7.54
C VAL A 323 8.20 -10.33 7.75
N GLY A 324 7.98 -11.65 7.70
CA GLY A 324 9.01 -12.66 7.92
C GLY A 324 10.13 -12.60 6.88
N THR A 325 9.78 -12.55 5.59
CA THR A 325 10.76 -12.43 4.50
C THR A 325 11.54 -11.12 4.57
N ILE A 326 10.88 -10.01 4.85
CA ILE A 326 11.53 -8.70 4.96
C ILE A 326 12.43 -8.63 6.20
N ALA A 327 12.02 -9.24 7.31
CA ALA A 327 12.87 -9.39 8.49
C ALA A 327 14.10 -10.28 8.20
N LEU A 328 13.91 -11.39 7.47
CA LEU A 328 14.99 -12.27 7.04
C LEU A 328 15.99 -11.51 6.15
N LEU A 329 15.49 -10.71 5.20
CA LEU A 329 16.30 -9.86 4.34
C LEU A 329 17.06 -8.79 5.15
N ALA A 330 16.40 -8.13 6.11
CA ALA A 330 17.06 -7.17 6.98
C ALA A 330 18.19 -7.81 7.80
N VAL A 331 17.96 -8.99 8.38
CA VAL A 331 19.00 -9.76 9.08
C VAL A 331 20.12 -10.15 8.11
N GLY A 332 19.76 -10.59 6.90
CA GLY A 332 20.71 -10.88 5.83
C GLY A 332 21.61 -9.67 5.52
N ILE A 333 21.06 -8.47 5.39
CA ILE A 333 21.81 -7.23 5.18
C ILE A 333 22.75 -6.92 6.36
N LEU A 334 22.29 -7.12 7.60
CA LEU A 334 23.12 -6.89 8.80
C LEU A 334 24.34 -7.82 8.87
N ILE A 335 24.22 -9.03 8.33
CA ILE A 335 25.28 -10.04 8.30
C ILE A 335 26.17 -9.87 7.07
N ALA A 336 25.59 -9.83 5.87
CA ALA A 336 26.31 -9.69 4.59
C ALA A 336 27.01 -8.33 4.45
N ARG A 337 26.43 -7.28 5.07
CA ARG A 337 26.97 -5.92 5.05
C ARG A 337 27.31 -5.44 3.62
N PRO A 338 26.38 -5.53 2.66
CA PRO A 338 26.67 -5.18 1.28
C PRO A 338 26.97 -3.68 1.15
N LEU A 339 27.85 -3.36 0.21
CA LEU A 339 28.20 -1.99 -0.14
C LEU A 339 27.18 -1.46 -1.16
N MET A 340 26.85 -0.18 -1.04
CA MET A 340 25.96 0.49 -1.99
C MET A 340 26.73 0.79 -3.28
N SER A 341 26.36 0.10 -4.35
CA SER A 341 26.92 0.27 -5.69
C SER A 341 26.31 1.49 -6.40
N ALA A 342 25.07 1.82 -6.09
CA ALA A 342 24.41 3.02 -6.61
C ALA A 342 25.00 4.31 -6.00
N PRO A 343 25.07 5.40 -6.79
CA PRO A 343 25.49 6.70 -6.26
C PRO A 343 24.44 7.30 -5.31
N ALA A 344 24.88 8.21 -4.43
CA ALA A 344 23.98 8.94 -3.53
C ALA A 344 22.93 9.74 -4.32
N VAL A 345 23.36 10.45 -5.35
CA VAL A 345 22.53 11.15 -6.33
C VAL A 345 23.15 10.87 -7.69
N SER A 346 22.36 10.35 -8.63
CA SER A 346 22.84 10.08 -9.99
C SER A 346 22.79 11.32 -10.88
N GLU A 347 23.43 11.26 -12.05
CA GLU A 347 23.29 12.29 -13.08
C GLU A 347 21.86 12.36 -13.62
N PHE A 348 21.19 11.20 -13.76
CA PHE A 348 19.80 11.12 -14.22
C PHE A 348 18.81 11.88 -13.32
N ALA A 349 19.13 12.02 -12.02
CA ALA A 349 18.33 12.85 -11.11
C ALA A 349 18.35 14.34 -11.51
N ARG A 350 19.45 14.80 -12.11
CA ARG A 350 19.64 16.19 -12.55
C ARG A 350 19.17 16.41 -13.98
N THR A 351 19.54 15.53 -14.90
CA THR A 351 19.22 15.67 -16.34
C THR A 351 17.77 15.32 -16.64
N GLY A 352 17.18 14.40 -15.86
CA GLY A 352 15.85 13.86 -16.12
C GLY A 352 15.78 12.90 -17.30
N GLU A 353 16.93 12.46 -17.81
CA GLU A 353 17.04 11.59 -18.99
C GLU A 353 17.23 10.11 -18.61
N GLY A 354 16.73 9.73 -17.43
CA GLY A 354 16.82 8.37 -16.93
C GLY A 354 16.17 7.34 -17.88
N PRO A 355 16.81 6.21 -18.16
CA PRO A 355 16.30 5.22 -19.10
C PRO A 355 15.12 4.41 -18.55
N VAL A 356 14.94 4.32 -17.22
CA VAL A 356 13.82 3.61 -16.59
C VAL A 356 12.53 4.41 -16.71
N PHE A 357 12.62 5.72 -16.48
CA PHE A 357 11.55 6.67 -16.74
C PHE A 357 12.11 8.08 -16.96
N ALA A 358 11.46 8.86 -17.82
CA ALA A 358 11.83 10.24 -18.08
C ALA A 358 11.27 11.20 -17.02
N GLY A 359 12.06 12.22 -16.69
CA GLY A 359 11.70 13.27 -15.75
C GLY A 359 12.80 13.51 -14.69
N SER A 360 12.96 14.77 -14.29
CA SER A 360 13.90 15.17 -13.24
C SER A 360 13.44 14.69 -11.85
N LEU A 361 14.34 14.77 -10.86
CA LEU A 361 14.06 14.36 -9.48
C LEU A 361 12.76 14.96 -8.94
N PHE A 362 12.57 16.27 -9.08
CA PHE A 362 11.32 16.93 -8.72
C PHE A 362 10.47 17.19 -9.96
N PRO A 363 9.21 16.71 -10.03
CA PRO A 363 8.45 16.03 -8.98
C PRO A 363 8.49 14.49 -9.03
N PHE A 364 9.11 13.89 -10.05
CA PHE A 364 8.86 12.49 -10.39
C PHE A 364 9.39 11.47 -9.39
N LEU A 365 10.45 11.75 -8.63
CA LEU A 365 10.91 10.86 -7.56
C LEU A 365 9.77 10.58 -6.56
N PHE A 366 9.08 11.64 -6.14
CA PHE A 366 8.01 11.58 -5.17
C PHE A 366 6.81 10.82 -5.72
N ILE A 367 6.49 11.04 -7.01
CA ILE A 367 5.43 10.31 -7.73
C ILE A 367 5.73 8.82 -7.86
N THR A 368 6.96 8.48 -8.24
CA THR A 368 7.40 7.09 -8.42
C THR A 368 7.43 6.35 -7.09
N ILE A 369 7.95 6.99 -6.02
CA ILE A 369 7.90 6.49 -4.64
C ILE A 369 6.66 7.05 -3.94
N ALA A 370 5.47 6.82 -4.50
CA ALA A 370 4.24 7.16 -3.81
C ALA A 370 4.01 6.18 -2.65
N CYS A 371 4.02 4.88 -2.94
CA CYS A 371 3.84 3.84 -1.93
C CYS A 371 5.08 3.67 -1.07
N GLY A 372 4.90 3.35 0.22
CA GLY A 372 5.99 3.37 1.20
C GLY A 372 6.33 4.75 1.78
N ALA A 373 5.78 5.85 1.23
CA ALA A 373 5.92 7.21 1.78
C ALA A 373 4.56 7.93 1.96
N LEU A 374 3.76 8.06 0.89
CA LEU A 374 2.40 8.64 0.92
C LEU A 374 1.52 7.98 -0.16
N PHE A 375 0.70 7.00 0.23
CA PHE A 375 -0.15 6.24 -0.69
C PHE A 375 -1.63 6.60 -0.50
N GLY A 376 -2.31 7.07 -1.55
CA GLY A 376 -3.74 7.40 -1.51
C GLY A 376 -4.62 6.18 -1.28
N PHE A 377 -4.28 5.02 -1.83
CA PHE A 377 -5.07 3.79 -1.63
C PHE A 377 -5.09 3.33 -0.16
N HIS A 378 -4.11 3.67 0.67
CA HIS A 378 -4.19 3.42 2.13
C HIS A 378 -5.41 4.07 2.75
N SER A 379 -5.73 5.31 2.34
CA SER A 379 -6.92 6.01 2.81
C SER A 379 -8.21 5.24 2.49
N LEU A 380 -8.22 4.42 1.42
CA LEU A 380 -9.35 3.58 1.05
C LEU A 380 -9.44 2.34 1.93
N ILE A 381 -8.32 1.71 2.29
CA ILE A 381 -8.31 0.60 3.25
C ILE A 381 -8.66 1.11 4.66
N ALA A 382 -8.17 2.28 5.05
CA ALA A 382 -8.43 2.92 6.33
C ALA A 382 -9.87 3.44 6.49
N SER A 383 -10.54 3.81 5.40
CA SER A 383 -11.97 4.18 5.42
C SER A 383 -12.91 3.07 4.95
N GLY A 384 -12.37 1.96 4.45
CA GLY A 384 -13.10 0.89 3.80
C GLY A 384 -13.26 -0.34 4.69
N THR A 385 -12.25 -1.22 4.74
CA THR A 385 -12.34 -2.52 5.43
C THR A 385 -11.96 -2.42 6.91
N THR A 386 -10.84 -1.77 7.23
CA THR A 386 -10.29 -1.64 8.59
C THR A 386 -11.28 -1.14 9.65
N PRO A 387 -12.05 -0.05 9.44
CA PRO A 387 -12.95 0.48 10.46
C PRO A 387 -14.14 -0.45 10.75
N LYS A 388 -14.45 -1.37 9.82
CA LYS A 388 -15.52 -2.37 9.94
C LYS A 388 -15.08 -3.62 10.72
N LEU A 389 -13.78 -3.74 11.02
CA LEU A 389 -13.20 -4.88 11.73
C LEU A 389 -12.58 -4.50 13.08
N LEU A 390 -12.43 -3.20 13.36
CA LEU A 390 -11.75 -2.67 14.53
C LEU A 390 -12.51 -2.94 15.83
N GLU A 391 -11.85 -3.49 16.86
CA GLU A 391 -12.48 -3.76 18.16
C GLU A 391 -12.57 -2.50 19.03
N LYS A 392 -11.49 -1.69 19.06
CA LYS A 392 -11.38 -0.50 19.93
C LYS A 392 -10.68 0.67 19.26
N GLU A 393 -11.06 1.90 19.60
CA GLU A 393 -10.45 3.13 19.04
C GLU A 393 -8.94 3.21 19.37
N SER A 394 -8.51 2.76 20.55
CA SER A 394 -7.10 2.79 20.96
C SER A 394 -6.18 1.91 20.11
N GLN A 395 -6.72 0.91 19.42
CA GLN A 395 -5.96 0.05 18.51
C GLN A 395 -5.58 0.76 17.20
N MET A 396 -6.25 1.86 16.83
CA MET A 396 -6.04 2.54 15.55
C MET A 396 -4.60 3.04 15.37
N ARG A 397 -3.90 3.43 16.45
CA ARG A 397 -2.50 3.87 16.36
C ARG A 397 -1.58 2.73 15.91
N LEU A 398 -1.78 1.54 16.47
CA LEU A 398 -1.01 0.36 16.08
C LEU A 398 -1.33 -0.06 14.65
N ILE A 399 -2.61 -0.07 14.29
CA ILE A 399 -3.08 -0.64 13.03
C ILE A 399 -2.80 0.30 11.86
N GLY A 400 -3.24 1.56 11.92
CA GLY A 400 -2.99 2.54 10.85
C GLY A 400 -1.53 3.02 10.85
N TYR A 401 -1.14 3.81 11.86
CA TYR A 401 0.20 4.39 11.90
C TYR A 401 1.30 3.30 11.89
N GLY A 402 1.15 2.24 12.68
CA GLY A 402 2.12 1.13 12.72
C GLY A 402 2.12 0.26 11.45
N GLY A 403 0.97 0.07 10.80
CA GLY A 403 0.88 -0.62 9.52
C GLY A 403 1.68 0.11 8.44
N MET A 404 1.46 1.42 8.29
CA MET A 404 2.20 2.25 7.34
C MET A 404 3.71 2.30 7.61
N LEU A 405 4.15 2.34 8.87
CA LEU A 405 5.59 2.23 9.19
C LEU A 405 6.18 0.90 8.73
N THR A 406 5.41 -0.19 8.86
CA THR A 406 5.85 -1.53 8.44
C THR A 406 5.99 -1.57 6.92
N GLU A 407 5.04 -1.02 6.16
CA GLU A 407 5.14 -0.88 4.71
C GLU A 407 6.34 -0.01 4.30
N SER A 408 6.55 1.12 4.98
CA SER A 408 7.69 1.98 4.70
C SER A 408 9.02 1.25 4.93
N PHE A 409 9.10 0.36 5.92
CA PHE A 409 10.27 -0.50 6.11
C PHE A 409 10.48 -1.49 4.96
N VAL A 410 9.39 -2.04 4.40
CA VAL A 410 9.46 -2.84 3.15
C VAL A 410 10.06 -2.03 2.01
N ALA A 411 9.64 -0.77 1.86
CA ALA A 411 10.18 0.13 0.83
C ALA A 411 11.67 0.46 1.01
N VAL A 412 12.14 0.58 2.26
CA VAL A 412 13.58 0.72 2.54
C VAL A 412 14.34 -0.53 2.10
N MET A 413 13.82 -1.73 2.37
CA MET A 413 14.49 -2.97 1.92
C MET A 413 14.55 -3.05 0.40
N ALA A 414 13.46 -2.70 -0.28
CA ALA A 414 13.42 -2.68 -1.75
C ALA A 414 14.42 -1.69 -2.34
N LEU A 415 14.52 -0.48 -1.78
CA LEU A 415 15.54 0.49 -2.16
C LEU A 415 16.96 -0.09 -1.99
N ILE A 416 17.25 -0.70 -0.84
CA ILE A 416 18.56 -1.30 -0.57
C ILE A 416 18.87 -2.40 -1.59
N THR A 417 17.93 -3.31 -1.86
CA THR A 417 18.15 -4.41 -2.82
C THR A 417 18.47 -3.90 -4.23
N ALA A 418 17.89 -2.78 -4.66
CA ALA A 418 18.24 -2.18 -5.94
C ALA A 418 19.59 -1.45 -5.89
N ALA A 419 19.89 -0.80 -4.76
CA ALA A 419 21.09 0.02 -4.61
C ALA A 419 22.40 -0.77 -4.46
N ILE A 420 22.33 -2.01 -3.98
CA ILE A 420 23.51 -2.88 -3.85
C ILE A 420 23.91 -3.53 -5.17
N LEU A 421 22.98 -3.63 -6.13
CA LEU A 421 23.25 -4.23 -7.43
C LEU A 421 24.23 -3.37 -8.23
N ASP A 422 25.09 -4.04 -8.99
CA ASP A 422 25.89 -3.38 -10.02
C ASP A 422 24.99 -2.52 -10.94
N GLN A 423 25.44 -1.31 -11.25
CA GLN A 423 24.61 -0.36 -11.98
C GLN A 423 24.33 -0.81 -13.42
N HIS A 424 25.29 -1.47 -14.09
CA HIS A 424 25.06 -2.00 -15.43
C HIS A 424 24.01 -3.11 -15.40
N LEU A 425 24.04 -3.97 -14.38
CA LEU A 425 23.04 -5.01 -14.18
C LEU A 425 21.65 -4.41 -13.86
N TYR A 426 21.60 -3.40 -12.97
CA TYR A 426 20.37 -2.68 -12.64
C TYR A 426 19.70 -2.09 -13.89
N PHE A 427 20.46 -1.41 -14.76
CA PHE A 427 19.92 -0.83 -15.99
C PHE A 427 19.61 -1.89 -17.05
N THR A 428 20.33 -3.02 -17.07
CA THR A 428 20.00 -4.16 -17.93
C THR A 428 18.60 -4.71 -17.63
N LEU A 429 18.21 -4.77 -16.36
CA LEU A 429 16.89 -5.22 -15.93
C LEU A 429 15.78 -4.20 -16.22
N ASN A 430 16.05 -2.91 -15.96
CA ASN A 430 15.01 -1.88 -15.88
C ASN A 430 14.88 -0.98 -17.11
N ALA A 431 15.87 -0.97 -18.03
CA ALA A 431 15.76 -0.22 -19.27
C ALA A 431 14.74 -0.89 -20.23
N PRO A 432 13.99 -0.11 -21.03
CA PRO A 432 13.01 -0.65 -21.96
C PRO A 432 13.66 -1.48 -23.08
N VAL A 433 12.94 -2.49 -23.57
CA VAL A 433 13.40 -3.38 -24.67
C VAL A 433 13.80 -2.58 -25.91
N ALA A 434 13.09 -1.48 -26.20
CA ALA A 434 13.40 -0.59 -27.32
C ALA A 434 14.81 0.02 -27.24
N ALA A 435 15.37 0.16 -26.04
CA ALA A 435 16.72 0.66 -25.83
C ALA A 435 17.76 -0.46 -25.75
N THR A 436 17.43 -1.57 -25.08
CA THR A 436 18.38 -2.68 -24.87
C THR A 436 18.48 -3.62 -26.06
N GLY A 437 17.52 -3.62 -27.00
CA GLY A 437 17.45 -4.55 -28.12
C GLY A 437 17.07 -5.98 -27.74
N GLY A 438 16.77 -6.25 -26.45
CA GLY A 438 16.25 -7.53 -25.96
C GLY A 438 17.27 -8.68 -25.85
N THR A 439 18.51 -8.51 -26.30
CA THR A 439 19.58 -9.52 -26.18
C THR A 439 20.62 -9.11 -25.15
N ALA A 440 21.33 -10.07 -24.56
CA ALA A 440 22.39 -9.79 -23.58
C ALA A 440 23.52 -8.93 -24.17
N ALA A 441 23.91 -9.19 -25.43
CA ALA A 441 24.96 -8.43 -26.10
C ALA A 441 24.56 -6.97 -26.40
N SER A 442 23.36 -6.76 -26.95
CA SER A 442 22.86 -5.40 -27.22
C SER A 442 22.59 -4.62 -25.94
N ALA A 443 22.12 -5.31 -24.88
CA ALA A 443 21.93 -4.69 -23.57
C ALA A 443 23.25 -4.24 -22.96
N ALA A 444 24.30 -5.07 -23.00
CA ALA A 444 25.64 -4.72 -22.54
C ALA A 444 26.17 -3.47 -23.24
N ALA A 445 26.07 -3.42 -24.58
CA ALA A 445 26.49 -2.26 -25.36
C ALA A 445 25.74 -0.98 -24.96
N TYR A 446 24.42 -1.08 -24.75
CA TYR A 446 23.61 0.06 -24.31
C TYR A 446 23.99 0.56 -22.92
N VAL A 447 24.04 -0.32 -21.91
CA VAL A 447 24.30 0.10 -20.52
C VAL A 447 25.71 0.62 -20.31
N ASN A 448 26.69 0.10 -21.03
CA ASN A 448 28.07 0.61 -21.01
C ASN A 448 28.16 2.03 -21.62
N GLY A 449 27.21 2.41 -22.48
CA GLY A 449 27.11 3.77 -23.05
C GLY A 449 26.48 4.80 -22.11
N LEU A 450 25.94 4.40 -20.95
CA LEU A 450 25.22 5.28 -20.03
C LEU A 450 26.12 6.05 -19.06
N GLY A 451 27.45 5.90 -19.14
CA GLY A 451 28.40 6.61 -18.26
C GLY A 451 28.29 6.18 -16.79
N LEU A 452 27.97 4.91 -16.54
CA LEU A 452 27.72 4.39 -15.20
C LEU A 452 29.01 4.21 -14.39
N SER A 453 28.89 4.28 -13.06
CA SER A 453 29.96 3.88 -12.16
C SER A 453 30.14 2.36 -12.17
N GLY A 454 31.38 1.89 -12.24
CA GLY A 454 31.73 0.46 -12.21
C GLY A 454 32.49 0.02 -13.45
N SER A 455 32.85 -1.26 -13.50
CA SER A 455 33.47 -1.84 -14.70
C SER A 455 32.39 -2.13 -15.75
N PRO A 456 32.67 -1.90 -17.05
CA PRO A 456 31.75 -2.29 -18.12
C PRO A 456 31.38 -3.77 -18.05
N VAL A 457 30.13 -4.10 -18.39
CA VAL A 457 29.60 -5.47 -18.38
C VAL A 457 29.66 -6.09 -19.78
N THR A 458 29.84 -7.40 -19.87
CA THR A 458 29.76 -8.16 -21.13
C THR A 458 28.41 -8.87 -21.28
N GLY A 459 28.04 -9.23 -22.52
CA GLY A 459 26.84 -10.04 -22.77
C GLY A 459 26.91 -11.42 -22.10
N GLU A 460 28.10 -12.00 -21.97
CA GLU A 460 28.33 -13.26 -21.27
C GLU A 460 28.03 -13.12 -19.77
N GLN A 461 28.51 -12.06 -19.13
CA GLN A 461 28.22 -11.79 -17.71
C GLN A 461 26.71 -11.61 -17.44
N ILE A 462 25.99 -10.96 -18.36
CA ILE A 462 24.53 -10.84 -18.28
C ILE A 462 23.85 -12.21 -18.42
N ALA A 463 24.33 -13.05 -19.35
CA ALA A 463 23.80 -14.40 -19.53
C ALA A 463 24.09 -15.31 -18.32
N GLU A 464 25.29 -15.22 -17.74
CA GLU A 464 25.66 -15.91 -16.50
C GLU A 464 24.77 -15.46 -15.32
N ALA A 465 24.51 -14.16 -15.19
CA ALA A 465 23.61 -13.64 -14.18
C ALA A 465 22.18 -14.19 -14.33
N ALA A 466 21.69 -14.34 -15.57
CA ALA A 466 20.40 -14.97 -15.86
C ALA A 466 20.40 -16.47 -15.48
N ALA A 467 21.43 -17.20 -15.90
CA ALA A 467 21.58 -18.62 -15.58
C ALA A 467 21.67 -18.87 -14.07
N ALA A 468 22.35 -18.00 -13.32
CA ALA A 468 22.52 -18.11 -11.86
C ALA A 468 21.19 -18.00 -11.10
N VAL A 469 20.18 -17.34 -11.68
CA VAL A 469 18.82 -17.27 -11.12
C VAL A 469 17.84 -18.22 -11.77
N GLY A 470 18.29 -19.08 -12.69
CA GLY A 470 17.44 -20.07 -13.37
C GLY A 470 16.57 -19.49 -14.49
N GLU A 471 16.95 -18.35 -15.05
CA GLU A 471 16.18 -17.63 -16.07
C GLU A 471 16.86 -17.64 -17.43
N GLN A 472 16.07 -17.67 -18.50
CA GLN A 472 16.60 -17.61 -19.88
C GLN A 472 17.20 -16.24 -20.22
N SER A 473 16.64 -15.18 -19.64
CA SER A 473 17.13 -13.81 -19.78
C SER A 473 16.66 -12.96 -18.61
N ILE A 474 17.46 -11.97 -18.25
CA ILE A 474 17.13 -10.90 -17.28
C ILE A 474 16.99 -9.53 -17.96
N VAL A 475 17.26 -9.45 -19.27
CA VAL A 475 17.25 -8.21 -20.04
C VAL A 475 15.84 -7.65 -20.12
N SER A 476 15.69 -6.37 -19.78
CA SER A 476 14.42 -5.62 -19.88
C SER A 476 13.23 -6.30 -19.19
N ARG A 477 13.49 -7.06 -18.13
CA ARG A 477 12.43 -7.53 -17.22
C ARG A 477 12.01 -6.38 -16.30
N THR A 478 11.41 -5.36 -16.90
CA THR A 478 11.04 -4.11 -16.25
C THR A 478 9.91 -4.30 -15.25
N GLY A 479 9.68 -3.28 -14.41
CA GLY A 479 8.63 -3.28 -13.40
C GLY A 479 9.12 -3.55 -11.98
N GLY A 480 10.43 -3.49 -11.73
CA GLY A 480 11.04 -3.52 -10.39
C GLY A 480 11.09 -4.90 -9.71
N ALA A 481 10.08 -5.74 -9.90
CA ALA A 481 10.00 -7.07 -9.29
C ALA A 481 11.25 -7.94 -9.51
N PRO A 482 11.76 -8.08 -10.76
CA PRO A 482 12.91 -8.94 -11.02
C PRO A 482 14.20 -8.37 -10.44
N THR A 483 14.28 -7.04 -10.30
CA THR A 483 15.44 -6.36 -9.69
C THR A 483 15.45 -6.53 -8.18
N LEU A 484 14.30 -6.38 -7.52
CA LEU A 484 14.14 -6.72 -6.11
C LEU A 484 14.53 -8.18 -5.86
N ALA A 485 13.99 -9.10 -6.68
CA ALA A 485 14.25 -10.53 -6.55
C ALA A 485 15.74 -10.86 -6.69
N LEU A 486 16.43 -10.22 -7.63
CA LEU A 486 17.86 -10.40 -7.83
C LEU A 486 18.68 -9.87 -6.64
N GLY A 487 18.41 -8.65 -6.17
CA GLY A 487 19.11 -8.08 -5.02
C GLY A 487 18.85 -8.84 -3.72
N MET A 488 17.62 -9.34 -3.53
CA MET A 488 17.28 -10.22 -2.41
C MET A 488 18.00 -11.57 -2.50
N ALA A 489 18.08 -12.15 -3.70
CA ALA A 489 18.79 -13.41 -3.93
C ALA A 489 20.30 -13.26 -3.71
N ASP A 490 20.91 -12.12 -4.05
CA ASP A 490 22.31 -11.83 -3.77
C ASP A 490 22.58 -11.79 -2.26
N VAL A 491 21.78 -11.05 -1.49
CA VAL A 491 21.95 -10.95 -0.04
C VAL A 491 21.69 -12.29 0.65
N LEU A 492 20.55 -12.92 0.35
CA LEU A 492 20.16 -14.16 1.03
C LEU A 492 21.00 -15.35 0.58
N GLY A 493 21.45 -15.41 -0.67
CA GLY A 493 22.36 -16.44 -1.13
C GLY A 493 23.73 -16.38 -0.45
N GLN A 494 24.24 -15.18 -0.15
CA GLN A 494 25.49 -15.00 0.59
C GLN A 494 25.41 -15.49 2.04
N VAL A 495 24.27 -15.29 2.70
CA VAL A 495 24.10 -15.61 4.13
C VAL A 495 23.51 -17.00 4.36
N PHE A 496 22.55 -17.41 3.52
CA PHE A 496 21.72 -18.59 3.70
C PHE A 496 21.80 -19.52 2.48
N GLY A 497 22.74 -20.48 2.54
CA GLY A 497 22.79 -21.65 1.66
C GLY A 497 23.61 -21.53 0.37
N GLY A 498 24.37 -20.45 0.21
CA GLY A 498 25.38 -20.32 -0.85
C GLY A 498 24.81 -20.15 -2.27
N PRO A 499 25.67 -20.15 -3.31
CA PRO A 499 25.27 -19.86 -4.69
C PRO A 499 24.20 -20.79 -5.25
N GLY A 500 24.15 -22.06 -4.79
CA GLY A 500 23.19 -23.07 -5.25
C GLY A 500 21.72 -22.76 -4.91
N LEU A 501 21.45 -21.86 -3.96
CA LEU A 501 20.08 -21.43 -3.62
C LEU A 501 19.69 -20.09 -4.25
N LYS A 502 20.54 -19.47 -5.09
CA LYS A 502 20.24 -18.15 -5.68
C LYS A 502 18.97 -18.16 -6.52
N ALA A 503 18.80 -19.16 -7.39
CA ALA A 503 17.57 -19.36 -8.16
C ALA A 503 16.33 -19.58 -7.26
N PHE A 504 16.49 -20.34 -6.16
CA PHE A 504 15.41 -20.52 -5.19
C PHE A 504 14.99 -19.19 -4.58
N TRP A 505 15.94 -18.38 -4.09
CA TRP A 505 15.66 -17.08 -3.49
C TRP A 505 15.06 -16.07 -4.48
N TYR A 506 15.51 -16.10 -5.74
CA TYR A 506 14.97 -15.25 -6.80
C TYR A 506 13.51 -15.58 -7.10
N HIS A 507 13.18 -16.84 -7.38
CA HIS A 507 11.79 -17.25 -7.64
C HIS A 507 10.91 -17.12 -6.39
N PHE A 508 11.46 -17.37 -5.19
CA PHE A 508 10.79 -17.11 -3.93
C PHE A 508 10.39 -15.64 -3.81
N ALA A 509 11.30 -14.70 -4.14
CA ALA A 509 11.04 -13.27 -4.08
C ALA A 509 9.96 -12.82 -5.10
N ILE A 510 9.98 -13.34 -6.33
CA ILE A 510 8.94 -13.05 -7.34
C ILE A 510 7.55 -13.50 -6.86
N MET A 511 7.46 -14.73 -6.35
CA MET A 511 6.20 -15.29 -5.86
C MET A 511 5.72 -14.55 -4.60
N PHE A 512 6.64 -14.24 -3.69
CA PHE A 512 6.40 -13.40 -2.51
C PHE A 512 5.78 -12.06 -2.91
N GLU A 513 6.32 -11.39 -3.92
CA GLU A 513 5.76 -10.14 -4.41
C GLU A 513 4.38 -10.35 -5.03
N ALA A 514 4.19 -11.35 -5.90
CA ALA A 514 2.89 -11.61 -6.50
C ALA A 514 1.80 -11.86 -5.44
N LEU A 515 2.15 -12.54 -4.34
CA LEU A 515 1.27 -12.71 -3.18
C LEU A 515 0.89 -11.37 -2.53
N PHE A 516 1.83 -10.41 -2.43
CA PHE A 516 1.55 -9.08 -1.89
C PHE A 516 0.48 -8.37 -2.70
N ILE A 517 0.67 -8.34 -4.01
CA ILE A 517 -0.16 -7.59 -4.93
C ILE A 517 -1.58 -8.17 -4.95
N LEU A 518 -1.71 -9.50 -4.93
CA LEU A 518 -3.00 -10.16 -4.98
C LEU A 518 -3.87 -9.85 -3.75
N THR A 519 -3.28 -9.73 -2.55
CA THR A 519 -4.03 -9.26 -1.36
C THR A 519 -4.59 -7.84 -1.58
N THR A 520 -3.81 -6.93 -2.16
CA THR A 520 -4.28 -5.57 -2.44
C THR A 520 -5.42 -5.55 -3.45
N VAL A 521 -5.40 -6.44 -4.46
CA VAL A 521 -6.50 -6.61 -5.41
C VAL A 521 -7.79 -7.05 -4.71
N ASP A 522 -7.71 -7.95 -3.72
CA ASP A 522 -8.86 -8.46 -2.97
C ASP A 522 -9.50 -7.41 -2.08
N ALA A 523 -8.68 -6.84 -1.19
CA ALA A 523 -9.11 -5.78 -0.29
C ALA A 523 -9.60 -4.57 -1.11
N GLY A 524 -8.90 -4.26 -2.21
CA GLY A 524 -9.27 -3.20 -3.12
C GLY A 524 -10.63 -3.42 -3.78
N THR A 525 -10.88 -4.61 -4.32
CA THR A 525 -12.17 -4.94 -4.97
C THR A 525 -13.32 -4.81 -3.97
N ARG A 526 -13.13 -5.27 -2.72
CA ARG A 526 -14.15 -5.12 -1.67
C ARG A 526 -14.39 -3.65 -1.31
N VAL A 527 -13.34 -2.84 -1.18
CA VAL A 527 -13.49 -1.41 -0.89
C VAL A 527 -14.18 -0.68 -2.04
N ALA A 528 -13.80 -0.97 -3.29
CA ALA A 528 -14.44 -0.43 -4.47
C ALA A 528 -15.93 -0.78 -4.53
N ARG A 529 -16.33 -1.98 -4.10
CA ARG A 529 -17.75 -2.33 -3.91
C ARG A 529 -18.41 -1.36 -2.93
N PHE A 530 -17.88 -1.18 -1.72
CA PHE A 530 -18.48 -0.29 -0.72
C PHE A 530 -18.65 1.13 -1.26
N MET A 531 -17.64 1.61 -1.98
CA MET A 531 -17.66 2.92 -2.62
C MET A 531 -18.73 3.04 -3.70
N LEU A 532 -18.85 2.04 -4.57
CA LEU A 532 -19.88 2.02 -5.60
C LEU A 532 -21.29 1.93 -4.98
N SER A 533 -21.48 1.10 -3.96
CA SER A 533 -22.72 1.00 -3.20
C SER A 533 -23.10 2.35 -2.57
N ASP A 534 -22.17 3.03 -1.92
CA ASP A 534 -22.37 4.37 -1.37
C ASP A 534 -22.73 5.38 -2.47
N ALA A 535 -21.98 5.39 -3.58
CA ALA A 535 -22.19 6.29 -4.72
C ALA A 535 -23.55 6.12 -5.40
N LEU A 536 -24.03 4.89 -5.55
CA LEU A 536 -25.33 4.60 -6.15
C LEU A 536 -26.47 4.87 -5.16
N SER A 537 -26.28 4.56 -3.87
CA SER A 537 -27.30 4.83 -2.83
C SER A 537 -27.67 6.31 -2.74
N ASN A 538 -26.70 7.15 -3.08
CA ASN A 538 -26.75 8.59 -3.11
C ASN A 538 -27.63 9.19 -4.21
N LEU A 539 -28.01 8.40 -5.23
CA LEU A 539 -28.95 8.80 -6.30
C LEU A 539 -30.42 8.68 -5.88
N GLY A 540 -30.70 8.06 -4.73
CA GLY A 540 -32.05 7.92 -4.20
C GLY A 540 -32.90 6.84 -4.88
N GLY A 541 -34.22 6.86 -4.63
CA GLY A 541 -35.16 5.89 -5.18
C GLY A 541 -34.86 4.43 -4.74
N PRO A 542 -35.03 3.43 -5.62
CA PRO A 542 -34.73 2.02 -5.33
C PRO A 542 -33.27 1.78 -4.94
N LEU A 543 -32.33 2.60 -5.45
CA LEU A 543 -30.90 2.45 -5.20
C LEU A 543 -30.50 2.78 -3.77
N ARG A 544 -31.35 3.49 -3.00
CA ARG A 544 -31.09 3.78 -1.57
C ARG A 544 -30.88 2.51 -0.74
N ARG A 545 -31.45 1.38 -1.17
CA ARG A 545 -31.23 0.07 -0.53
C ARG A 545 -29.75 -0.37 -0.54
N LEU A 546 -28.93 0.13 -1.47
CA LEU A 546 -27.48 -0.14 -1.51
C LEU A 546 -26.71 0.47 -0.33
N SER A 547 -27.32 1.38 0.44
CA SER A 547 -26.73 1.88 1.67
C SER A 547 -26.72 0.86 2.81
N ASP A 548 -27.50 -0.23 2.68
CA ASP A 548 -27.52 -1.34 3.62
C ASP A 548 -26.50 -2.41 3.20
N PRO A 549 -25.39 -2.57 3.95
CA PRO A 549 -24.37 -3.57 3.64
C PRO A 549 -24.88 -5.01 3.69
N SER A 550 -25.95 -5.26 4.46
CA SER A 550 -26.52 -6.61 4.62
C SER A 550 -27.33 -7.06 3.39
N TRP A 551 -27.65 -6.15 2.47
CA TRP A 551 -28.37 -6.47 1.26
C TRP A 551 -27.49 -7.18 0.23
N ARG A 552 -27.46 -8.52 0.34
CA ARG A 552 -26.58 -9.40 -0.46
C ARG A 552 -26.69 -9.20 -1.97
N ILE A 553 -27.91 -9.11 -2.51
CA ILE A 553 -28.11 -8.94 -3.96
C ILE A 553 -27.48 -7.63 -4.45
N GLY A 554 -27.66 -6.55 -3.69
CA GLY A 554 -27.03 -5.26 -3.99
C GLY A 554 -25.51 -5.31 -3.90
N ALA A 555 -24.98 -5.97 -2.87
CA ALA A 555 -23.54 -6.17 -2.71
C ALA A 555 -22.95 -7.00 -3.87
N TRP A 556 -23.63 -8.06 -4.32
CA TRP A 556 -23.17 -8.90 -5.43
C TRP A 556 -23.21 -8.15 -6.76
N ALA A 557 -24.28 -7.39 -7.02
CA ALA A 557 -24.39 -6.56 -8.22
C ALA A 557 -23.29 -5.48 -8.27
N ALA A 558 -23.03 -4.82 -7.14
CA ALA A 558 -21.96 -3.83 -7.04
C ALA A 558 -20.57 -4.47 -7.20
N SER A 559 -20.31 -5.64 -6.59
CA SER A 559 -19.08 -6.42 -6.83
C SER A 559 -18.89 -6.75 -8.30
N MET A 560 -19.95 -7.24 -8.96
CA MET A 560 -19.90 -7.62 -10.37
C MET A 560 -19.59 -6.41 -11.25
N ALA A 561 -20.19 -5.26 -10.99
CA ALA A 561 -19.90 -4.03 -11.74
C ALA A 561 -18.45 -3.55 -11.55
N VAL A 562 -17.93 -3.59 -10.32
CA VAL A 562 -16.54 -3.25 -10.02
C VAL A 562 -15.58 -4.19 -10.72
N VAL A 563 -15.81 -5.50 -10.62
CA VAL A 563 -14.97 -6.54 -11.23
C VAL A 563 -15.01 -6.50 -12.75
N ALA A 564 -16.18 -6.24 -13.35
CA ALA A 564 -16.28 -5.99 -14.78
C ALA A 564 -15.48 -4.73 -15.19
N GLY A 565 -15.56 -3.66 -14.39
CA GLY A 565 -14.81 -2.43 -14.60
C GLY A 565 -13.30 -2.66 -14.66
N TRP A 566 -12.70 -3.10 -13.56
CA TRP A 566 -11.24 -3.29 -13.54
C TRP A 566 -10.79 -4.51 -14.35
N GLY A 567 -11.61 -5.55 -14.44
CA GLY A 567 -11.33 -6.77 -15.22
C GLY A 567 -11.30 -6.50 -16.72
N SER A 568 -12.16 -5.62 -17.24
CA SER A 568 -12.11 -5.20 -18.65
C SER A 568 -10.80 -4.46 -18.98
N ILE A 569 -10.34 -3.60 -18.07
CA ILE A 569 -9.06 -2.89 -18.19
C ILE A 569 -7.89 -3.89 -18.09
N LEU A 570 -7.96 -4.87 -17.18
CA LEU A 570 -6.96 -5.94 -17.08
C LEU A 570 -6.83 -6.71 -18.39
N LEU A 571 -7.94 -7.18 -18.95
CA LEU A 571 -7.95 -7.93 -20.20
C LEU A 571 -7.35 -7.10 -21.34
N MET A 572 -7.75 -5.83 -21.46
CA MET A 572 -7.16 -4.90 -22.41
C MET A 572 -5.64 -4.80 -22.22
N GLY A 573 -5.16 -4.70 -20.96
CA GLY A 573 -3.74 -4.62 -20.63
C GLY A 573 -2.91 -5.87 -20.93
N VAL A 574 -3.56 -7.03 -21.03
CA VAL A 574 -2.91 -8.31 -21.32
C VAL A 574 -2.94 -8.62 -22.82
N THR A 575 -4.03 -8.30 -23.51
CA THR A 575 -4.18 -8.55 -24.95
C THR A 575 -3.51 -7.51 -25.82
N ASP A 576 -3.19 -6.34 -25.25
CA ASP A 576 -2.59 -5.21 -25.96
C ASP A 576 -1.23 -4.81 -25.34
N PRO A 577 -0.11 -5.38 -25.85
CA PRO A 577 1.22 -5.22 -25.27
C PRO A 577 1.75 -3.78 -25.28
N LEU A 578 1.30 -2.98 -26.26
CA LEU A 578 1.71 -1.58 -26.46
C LEU A 578 0.62 -0.59 -26.04
N GLY A 579 -0.63 -1.05 -25.90
CA GLY A 579 -1.84 -0.26 -25.73
C GLY A 579 -2.44 -0.16 -24.33
N GLY A 580 -2.68 -1.29 -23.65
CA GLY A 580 -3.74 -1.33 -22.63
C GLY A 580 -3.40 -0.68 -21.28
N ILE A 581 -2.53 -1.34 -20.48
CA ILE A 581 -2.22 -0.95 -19.08
C ILE A 581 -0.79 -0.45 -18.90
N ASN A 582 0.15 -0.80 -19.79
CA ASN A 582 1.51 -0.22 -19.78
C ASN A 582 1.47 1.32 -19.82
N THR A 583 0.37 1.87 -20.35
CA THR A 583 0.05 3.28 -20.45
C THR A 583 -0.68 3.81 -19.21
N LEU A 584 -1.28 2.97 -18.38
CA LEU A 584 -1.84 3.39 -17.10
C LEU A 584 -0.79 3.40 -15.98
N PHE A 585 0.33 2.69 -16.13
CA PHE A 585 1.41 2.70 -15.14
C PHE A 585 2.03 4.10 -14.93
N PRO A 586 2.32 4.93 -15.96
CA PRO A 586 2.73 6.32 -15.75
C PRO A 586 1.69 7.19 -15.05
N LEU A 587 0.41 6.87 -15.18
CA LEU A 587 -0.67 7.54 -14.44
C LEU A 587 -0.83 7.03 -13.02
N PHE A 588 -0.40 5.80 -12.73
CA PHE A 588 -0.60 5.14 -11.44
C PHE A 588 -0.12 6.01 -10.26
N GLY A 589 1.13 6.49 -10.33
CA GLY A 589 1.71 7.30 -9.25
C GLY A 589 0.96 8.61 -9.03
N ILE A 590 0.65 9.33 -10.12
CA ILE A 590 -0.08 10.61 -10.07
C ILE A 590 -1.51 10.40 -9.57
N ALA A 591 -2.26 9.46 -10.15
CA ALA A 591 -3.63 9.16 -9.77
C ALA A 591 -3.72 8.76 -8.29
N ASN A 592 -2.76 7.97 -7.82
CA ASN A 592 -2.70 7.60 -6.42
C ASN A 592 -2.39 8.79 -5.50
N GLN A 593 -1.49 9.70 -5.86
CA GLN A 593 -1.25 10.89 -5.02
C GLN A 593 -2.41 11.88 -5.08
N LEU A 594 -3.09 12.01 -6.22
CA LEU A 594 -4.34 12.78 -6.32
C LEU A 594 -5.41 12.23 -5.35
N LEU A 595 -5.44 10.91 -5.15
CA LEU A 595 -6.28 10.29 -4.13
C LEU A 595 -5.81 10.62 -2.70
N ALA A 596 -4.51 10.64 -2.43
CA ALA A 596 -3.94 11.09 -1.15
C ALA A 596 -4.35 12.54 -0.85
N ALA A 597 -4.31 13.42 -1.86
CA ALA A 597 -4.71 14.81 -1.73
C ALA A 597 -6.20 14.95 -1.37
N ILE A 598 -7.09 14.14 -1.95
CA ILE A 598 -8.51 14.09 -1.55
C ILE A 598 -8.63 13.69 -0.08
N ALA A 599 -7.93 12.63 0.34
CA ALA A 599 -7.97 12.13 1.71
C ALA A 599 -7.48 13.16 2.73
N LEU A 600 -6.30 13.73 2.49
CA LEU A 600 -5.71 14.75 3.35
C LEU A 600 -6.53 16.04 3.37
N THR A 601 -7.19 16.42 2.28
CA THR A 601 -8.14 17.55 2.25
C THR A 601 -9.30 17.30 3.20
N VAL A 602 -9.96 16.14 3.09
CA VAL A 602 -11.10 15.79 3.95
C VAL A 602 -10.67 15.74 5.42
N VAL A 603 -9.55 15.10 5.73
CA VAL A 603 -9.01 15.02 7.09
C VAL A 603 -8.69 16.42 7.63
N THR A 604 -8.04 17.27 6.85
CA THR A 604 -7.68 18.64 7.27
C THR A 604 -8.94 19.45 7.61
N VAL A 605 -9.97 19.37 6.77
CA VAL A 605 -11.27 20.02 7.02
C VAL A 605 -11.90 19.53 8.32
N ILE A 606 -11.91 18.21 8.56
CA ILE A 606 -12.47 17.61 9.78
C ILE A 606 -11.71 18.11 11.03
N VAL A 607 -10.37 18.14 10.98
CA VAL A 607 -9.54 18.63 12.10
C VAL A 607 -9.80 20.11 12.38
N ILE A 608 -9.92 20.94 11.33
CA ILE A 608 -10.26 22.37 11.47
C ILE A 608 -11.63 22.55 12.12
N LYS A 609 -12.66 21.82 11.64
CA LYS A 609 -14.02 21.90 12.18
C LYS A 609 -14.12 21.53 13.65
N ARG A 610 -13.31 20.56 14.11
CA ARG A 610 -13.25 20.13 15.52
C ARG A 610 -12.51 21.13 16.41
N GLY A 611 -11.63 21.95 15.85
CA GLY A 611 -10.59 22.72 16.53
C GLY A 611 -10.96 24.06 17.17
N ARG A 612 -12.21 24.27 17.60
CA ARG A 612 -12.82 25.60 17.87
C ARG A 612 -12.17 26.48 18.95
N ASP A 613 -11.31 25.95 19.81
CA ASP A 613 -10.66 26.73 20.89
C ASP A 613 -9.35 27.44 20.46
N GLY A 614 -9.14 27.69 19.16
CA GLY A 614 -7.90 28.26 18.59
C GLY A 614 -6.70 27.29 18.61
N ALA A 615 -6.69 26.34 19.55
CA ALA A 615 -5.69 25.29 19.66
C ALA A 615 -5.83 24.18 18.59
N GLY A 616 -6.95 24.07 17.86
CA GLY A 616 -7.09 23.05 16.81
C GLY A 616 -6.51 23.45 15.45
N LEU A 617 -6.44 24.75 15.15
CA LEU A 617 -5.80 25.28 13.93
C LEU A 617 -4.31 24.91 13.87
N LYS A 618 -3.59 24.98 14.99
CA LYS A 618 -2.18 24.55 15.04
C LYS A 618 -2.01 23.05 14.78
N TRP A 619 -2.98 22.22 15.18
CA TRP A 619 -2.92 20.78 14.94
C TRP A 619 -3.39 20.41 13.53
N ALA A 620 -4.15 21.27 12.85
CA ALA A 620 -4.47 21.11 11.43
C ALA A 620 -3.23 21.19 10.52
N LEU A 621 -2.11 21.74 11.00
CA LEU A 621 -0.83 21.68 10.30
C LEU A 621 -0.29 20.25 10.14
N ILE A 622 -0.67 19.33 11.04
CA ILE A 622 -0.22 17.92 10.98
C ILE A 622 -0.68 17.24 9.68
N PRO A 623 -1.98 17.28 9.29
CA PRO A 623 -2.40 16.83 7.97
C PRO A 623 -2.21 17.89 6.87
N GLY A 624 -2.20 19.18 7.21
CA GLY A 624 -2.12 20.29 6.25
C GLY A 624 -0.76 20.48 5.59
N ILE A 625 0.36 20.29 6.31
CA ILE A 625 1.70 20.37 5.69
C ILE A 625 1.90 19.23 4.67
N PRO A 626 1.61 17.96 4.99
CA PRO A 626 1.58 16.88 4.01
C PRO A 626 0.70 17.17 2.81
N LEU A 627 -0.51 17.72 3.03
CA LEU A 627 -1.42 18.09 1.95
C LEU A 627 -0.80 19.10 0.99
N LEU A 628 -0.18 20.16 1.53
CA LEU A 628 0.47 21.19 0.71
C LEU A 628 1.64 20.61 -0.09
N TRP A 629 2.45 19.75 0.54
CA TRP A 629 3.56 19.07 -0.14
C TRP A 629 3.05 18.16 -1.28
N ASP A 630 2.07 17.31 -0.98
CA ASP A 630 1.45 16.40 -1.94
C ASP A 630 0.83 17.15 -3.13
N LEU A 631 0.04 18.20 -2.86
CA LEU A 631 -0.52 19.04 -3.92
C LEU A 631 0.56 19.70 -4.77
N THR A 632 1.65 20.19 -4.15
CA THR A 632 2.75 20.82 -4.88
C THR A 632 3.44 19.84 -5.82
N VAL A 633 3.78 18.65 -5.32
CA VAL A 633 4.40 17.58 -6.10
C VAL A 633 3.47 17.11 -7.22
N THR A 634 2.23 16.75 -6.87
CA THR A 634 1.30 16.06 -7.75
C THR A 634 0.71 16.96 -8.81
N MET A 635 0.39 18.21 -8.47
CA MET A 635 -0.07 19.18 -9.46
C MET A 635 1.06 19.61 -10.39
N THR A 636 2.31 19.69 -9.90
CA THR A 636 3.47 19.93 -10.77
C THR A 636 3.70 18.76 -11.74
N ALA A 637 3.61 17.52 -11.24
CA ALA A 637 3.76 16.34 -12.09
C ALA A 637 2.66 16.26 -13.15
N SER A 638 1.42 16.50 -12.75
CA SER A 638 0.28 16.56 -13.66
C SER A 638 0.47 17.67 -14.70
N TRP A 639 0.92 18.86 -14.28
CA TRP A 639 1.22 19.96 -15.18
C TRP A 639 2.29 19.59 -16.22
N GLN A 640 3.41 19.02 -15.79
CA GLN A 640 4.48 18.59 -16.70
C GLN A 640 4.00 17.49 -17.65
N LYS A 641 3.21 16.52 -17.17
CA LYS A 641 2.63 15.47 -18.02
C LYS A 641 1.62 16.00 -19.04
N ILE A 642 0.88 17.06 -18.72
CA ILE A 642 -0.11 17.65 -19.63
C ILE A 642 0.54 18.63 -20.62
N PHE A 643 1.46 19.48 -20.16
CA PHE A 643 1.91 20.67 -20.92
C PHE A 643 3.38 20.66 -21.34
N SER A 644 4.19 19.67 -20.95
CA SER A 644 5.61 19.64 -21.33
C SER A 644 5.82 19.52 -22.84
N GLY A 645 6.74 20.32 -23.39
CA GLY A 645 7.18 20.22 -24.78
C GLY A 645 8.14 19.06 -25.07
N ASP A 646 8.59 18.32 -24.06
CA ASP A 646 9.39 17.10 -24.25
C ASP A 646 8.44 15.89 -24.46
N PRO A 647 8.47 15.19 -25.61
CA PRO A 647 7.59 14.04 -25.88
C PRO A 647 7.87 12.82 -24.98
N ARG A 648 8.98 12.78 -24.25
CA ARG A 648 9.26 11.75 -23.22
C ARG A 648 8.46 11.99 -21.94
N VAL A 649 8.06 13.24 -21.70
CA VAL A 649 7.35 13.67 -20.48
C VAL A 649 5.89 13.99 -20.78
N GLY A 650 5.61 14.83 -21.78
CA GLY A 650 4.28 15.35 -22.08
C GLY A 650 3.42 14.40 -22.92
N TYR A 651 2.27 13.98 -22.38
CA TYR A 651 1.34 13.07 -23.06
C TYR A 651 0.80 13.65 -24.37
N TRP A 652 0.44 14.93 -24.39
CA TRP A 652 -0.11 15.57 -25.60
C TRP A 652 0.95 15.80 -26.67
N THR A 653 2.16 16.19 -26.27
CA THR A 653 3.30 16.32 -27.20
C THR A 653 3.63 14.99 -27.85
N GLN A 654 3.67 13.91 -27.06
CA GLN A 654 3.83 12.55 -27.58
C GLN A 654 2.68 12.17 -28.52
N HIS A 655 1.43 12.43 -28.13
CA HIS A 655 0.26 12.15 -28.95
C HIS A 655 0.35 12.80 -30.33
N PHE A 656 0.66 14.10 -30.38
CA PHE A 656 0.76 14.83 -31.64
C PHE A 656 1.92 14.36 -32.51
N ALA A 657 3.06 13.98 -31.92
CA ALA A 657 4.20 13.43 -32.66
C ALA A 657 3.85 12.09 -33.33
N TYR A 658 3.28 11.15 -32.57
CA TYR A 658 2.88 9.84 -33.12
C TYR A 658 1.75 9.96 -34.14
N ARG A 659 0.78 10.86 -33.90
CA ARG A 659 -0.31 11.12 -34.85
C ARG A 659 0.18 11.78 -36.14
N ALA A 660 1.21 12.61 -36.07
CA ALA A 660 1.84 13.19 -37.26
C ALA A 660 2.53 12.10 -38.10
N ALA A 661 3.25 11.18 -37.46
CA ALA A 661 3.85 10.03 -38.13
C ALA A 661 2.78 9.13 -38.78
N GLU A 662 1.68 8.84 -38.07
CA GLU A 662 0.56 8.05 -38.60
C GLU A 662 -0.06 8.70 -39.85
N ARG A 663 -0.25 10.03 -39.81
CA ARG A 663 -0.76 10.80 -40.97
C ARG A 663 0.22 10.88 -42.14
N ALA A 664 1.52 10.82 -41.86
CA ALA A 664 2.56 10.79 -42.88
C ALA A 664 2.67 9.42 -43.58
N GLY A 665 1.90 8.41 -43.14
CA GLY A 665 1.94 7.06 -43.69
C GLY A 665 3.10 6.22 -43.16
N GLU A 666 3.76 6.67 -42.08
CA GLU A 666 4.83 5.92 -41.43
C GLU A 666 4.28 4.66 -40.79
N THR A 667 5.02 3.55 -40.93
CA THR A 667 4.65 2.27 -40.31
C THR A 667 5.37 2.04 -38.98
N SER A 668 6.32 2.89 -38.61
CA SER A 668 7.04 2.83 -37.33
C SER A 668 7.48 4.22 -36.89
N PHE A 669 7.44 4.51 -35.58
CA PHE A 669 7.92 5.77 -35.03
C PHE A 669 8.23 5.62 -33.54
N GLY A 670 9.39 6.12 -33.10
CA GLY A 670 9.81 6.04 -31.70
C GLY A 670 9.81 4.60 -31.18
N SER A 671 8.95 4.29 -30.21
CA SER A 671 8.82 2.95 -29.62
C SER A 671 7.83 2.04 -30.37
N ALA A 672 7.10 2.54 -31.37
CA ALA A 672 6.16 1.76 -32.15
C ALA A 672 6.86 1.11 -33.36
N SER A 673 6.89 -0.22 -33.40
CA SER A 673 7.58 -0.99 -34.43
C SER A 673 6.72 -1.36 -35.65
N ASN A 674 5.41 -1.11 -35.61
CA ASN A 674 4.47 -1.38 -36.71
C ASN A 674 3.26 -0.41 -36.65
N ALA A 675 2.42 -0.42 -37.69
CA ALA A 675 1.31 0.52 -37.81
C ALA A 675 0.25 0.35 -36.70
N ALA A 676 0.00 -0.88 -36.25
CA ALA A 676 -0.92 -1.15 -35.14
C ALA A 676 -0.38 -0.55 -33.82
N ALA A 677 0.90 -0.80 -33.53
CA ALA A 677 1.63 -0.22 -32.41
C ALA A 677 1.60 1.32 -32.42
N LEU A 678 1.71 1.92 -33.61
CA LEU A 678 1.66 3.36 -33.79
C LEU A 678 0.27 3.89 -33.40
N HIS A 679 -0.79 3.27 -33.92
CA HIS A 679 -2.17 3.60 -33.59
C HIS A 679 -2.47 3.44 -32.10
N ASP A 680 -1.95 2.37 -31.48
CA ASP A 680 -2.09 2.13 -30.06
C ASP A 680 -1.49 3.27 -29.25
N VAL A 681 -0.24 3.68 -29.53
CA VAL A 681 0.40 4.80 -28.81
C VAL A 681 -0.41 6.10 -28.95
N VAL A 682 -0.97 6.39 -30.12
CA VAL A 682 -1.84 7.56 -30.34
C VAL A 682 -3.09 7.49 -29.45
N ARG A 683 -3.78 6.34 -29.42
CA ARG A 683 -4.97 6.14 -28.58
C ARG A 683 -4.63 6.29 -27.09
N ASN A 684 -3.51 5.73 -26.65
CA ASN A 684 -3.19 5.70 -25.23
C ASN A 684 -2.77 7.07 -24.70
N THR A 685 -1.94 7.78 -25.45
CA THR A 685 -1.49 9.13 -25.08
C THR A 685 -2.67 10.10 -24.99
N PHE A 686 -3.70 9.91 -25.83
CA PHE A 686 -4.97 10.61 -25.72
C PHE A 686 -5.71 10.29 -24.42
N ILE A 687 -5.86 9.00 -24.09
CA ILE A 687 -6.52 8.56 -22.84
C ILE A 687 -5.75 9.07 -21.62
N GLN A 688 -4.42 8.95 -21.61
CA GLN A 688 -3.55 9.42 -20.53
C GLN A 688 -3.66 10.92 -20.32
N GLY A 689 -3.52 11.71 -21.39
CA GLY A 689 -3.62 13.16 -21.36
C GLY A 689 -4.99 13.61 -20.85
N THR A 690 -6.06 12.98 -21.33
CA THR A 690 -7.44 13.31 -20.94
C THR A 690 -7.70 12.96 -19.47
N LEU A 691 -7.37 11.73 -19.04
CA LEU A 691 -7.58 11.31 -17.66
C LEU A 691 -6.75 12.15 -16.68
N SER A 692 -5.52 12.52 -17.05
CA SER A 692 -4.68 13.38 -16.21
C SER A 692 -5.34 14.76 -15.99
N ILE A 693 -5.94 15.35 -17.02
CA ILE A 693 -6.69 16.61 -16.90
C ILE A 693 -7.90 16.43 -16.00
N VAL A 694 -8.69 15.37 -16.23
CA VAL A 694 -9.92 15.10 -15.47
C VAL A 694 -9.61 14.91 -13.98
N PHE A 695 -8.61 14.09 -13.64
CA PHE A 695 -8.27 13.85 -12.23
C PHE A 695 -7.72 15.11 -11.56
N ALA A 696 -6.83 15.85 -12.21
CA ALA A 696 -6.31 17.11 -11.66
C ALA A 696 -7.45 18.13 -11.42
N ALA A 697 -8.41 18.23 -12.34
CA ALA A 697 -9.56 19.11 -12.19
C ALA A 697 -10.49 18.67 -11.04
N LEU A 698 -10.77 17.37 -10.91
CA LEU A 698 -11.59 16.83 -9.82
C LEU A 698 -10.95 17.11 -8.45
N VAL A 699 -9.64 16.90 -8.32
CA VAL A 699 -8.92 17.22 -7.08
C VAL A 699 -8.93 18.71 -6.80
N ALA A 700 -8.72 19.56 -7.81
CA ALA A 700 -8.81 21.00 -7.64
C ALA A 700 -10.18 21.44 -7.09
N VAL A 701 -11.28 20.86 -7.61
CA VAL A 701 -12.64 21.11 -7.10
C VAL A 701 -12.78 20.70 -5.63
N VAL A 702 -12.27 19.51 -5.26
CA VAL A 702 -12.29 19.01 -3.88
C VAL A 702 -11.51 19.92 -2.94
N VAL A 703 -10.30 20.34 -3.33
CA VAL A 703 -9.43 21.21 -2.54
C VAL A 703 -10.06 22.59 -2.37
N ILE A 704 -10.58 23.19 -3.45
CA ILE A 704 -11.26 24.49 -3.39
C ILE A 704 -12.47 24.40 -2.45
N ALA A 705 -13.29 23.35 -2.57
CA ALA A 705 -14.41 23.12 -1.66
C ALA A 705 -13.93 22.98 -0.19
N GLY A 706 -12.85 22.24 0.04
CA GLY A 706 -12.23 22.09 1.37
C GLY A 706 -11.72 23.41 1.95
N ILE A 707 -11.07 24.26 1.15
CA ILE A 707 -10.63 25.59 1.59
C ILE A 707 -11.84 26.44 1.97
N LEU A 708 -12.87 26.49 1.12
CA LEU A 708 -14.08 27.29 1.38
C LEU A 708 -14.81 26.83 2.64
N VAL A 709 -14.95 25.52 2.85
CA VAL A 709 -15.56 24.97 4.08
C VAL A 709 -14.69 25.26 5.29
N SER A 710 -13.37 25.11 5.18
CA SER A 710 -12.44 25.43 6.28
C SER A 710 -12.53 26.90 6.68
N LEU A 711 -12.55 27.83 5.72
CA LEU A 711 -12.70 29.26 5.98
C LEU A 711 -14.04 29.57 6.66
N ARG A 712 -15.13 28.92 6.26
CA ARG A 712 -16.45 29.06 6.91
C ARG A 712 -16.41 28.51 8.34
N ALA A 713 -15.77 27.37 8.57
CA ALA A 713 -15.63 26.76 9.89
C ALA A 713 -14.75 27.59 10.84
N ILE A 714 -13.75 28.31 10.32
CA ILE A 714 -12.93 29.23 11.10
C ILE A 714 -13.74 30.48 11.50
N ARG A 715 -14.62 30.95 10.60
CA ARG A 715 -15.45 32.15 10.82
C ARG A 715 -16.71 31.90 11.67
N GLY A 716 -17.12 30.65 11.91
CA GLY A 716 -18.37 30.34 12.60
C GLY A 716 -18.58 28.87 12.94
N ALA A 717 -19.78 28.52 13.40
CA ALA A 717 -20.13 27.13 13.76
C ALA A 717 -20.34 26.26 12.52
N ALA A 718 -19.46 25.29 12.29
CA ALA A 718 -19.71 24.24 11.29
C ALA A 718 -20.29 22.99 12.00
N PRO A 719 -21.37 22.38 11.46
CA PRO A 719 -21.93 21.16 12.03
C PRO A 719 -20.94 19.99 11.89
N THR A 720 -20.88 19.13 12.91
CA THR A 720 -20.11 17.88 12.85
C THR A 720 -20.94 16.78 12.19
N SER A 721 -20.29 15.90 11.43
CA SER A 721 -20.90 14.66 10.93
C SER A 721 -20.54 13.43 11.78
N GLU A 722 -19.81 13.61 12.90
CA GLU A 722 -19.55 12.52 13.84
C GLU A 722 -20.87 11.92 14.33
N SER A 723 -20.91 10.59 14.35
CA SER A 723 -22.09 9.86 14.82
C SER A 723 -22.26 9.99 16.33
N PRO A 724 -23.50 9.97 16.84
CA PRO A 724 -23.75 9.92 18.28
C PRO A 724 -23.09 8.69 18.92
N PRO A 725 -22.50 8.82 20.12
CA PRO A 725 -21.81 7.73 20.79
C PRO A 725 -22.79 6.62 21.21
N VAL A 726 -22.34 5.37 21.09
CA VAL A 726 -23.02 4.18 21.60
C VAL A 726 -22.09 3.50 22.60
N PRO A 727 -22.54 3.10 23.80
CA PRO A 727 -21.69 2.44 24.78
C PRO A 727 -21.17 1.11 24.25
N SER A 728 -19.87 0.86 24.36
CA SER A 728 -19.29 -0.45 24.05
C SER A 728 -19.67 -1.46 25.14
N ARG A 729 -19.83 -2.73 24.74
CA ARG A 729 -20.09 -3.90 25.58
C ARG A 729 -19.04 -5.00 25.34
N ARG A 730 -17.86 -4.60 24.89
CA ARG A 730 -16.73 -5.49 24.63
C ARG A 730 -15.47 -4.95 25.29
N PHE A 731 -14.55 -5.83 25.64
CA PHE A 731 -13.17 -5.48 25.94
C PHE A 731 -12.24 -6.05 24.89
N ALA A 732 -11.21 -5.30 24.52
CA ALA A 732 -10.09 -5.81 23.74
C ALA A 732 -8.81 -5.06 24.14
N PRO A 733 -7.64 -5.73 24.18
CA PRO A 733 -6.38 -5.07 24.49
C PRO A 733 -5.98 -4.03 23.41
N THR A 734 -5.24 -3.01 23.81
CA THR A 734 -4.82 -1.92 22.93
C THR A 734 -3.64 -2.31 22.02
N GLY A 735 -2.63 -3.03 22.55
CA GLY A 735 -1.38 -3.35 21.84
C GLY A 735 -1.22 -4.84 21.53
N LEU A 736 -0.35 -5.22 20.58
CA LEU A 736 -0.14 -6.63 20.17
C LEU A 736 0.06 -7.58 21.36
N ILE A 737 0.84 -7.14 22.36
CA ILE A 737 1.05 -7.86 23.61
C ILE A 737 0.20 -7.21 24.70
N PRO A 738 -0.77 -7.94 25.30
CA PRO A 738 -1.59 -7.40 26.36
C PRO A 738 -0.77 -7.24 27.65
N THR A 739 -0.94 -6.10 28.29
CA THR A 739 -0.39 -5.77 29.62
C THR A 739 -0.96 -6.68 30.70
N PRO A 740 -0.31 -6.81 31.86
CA PRO A 740 -0.84 -7.59 32.97
C PRO A 740 -2.25 -7.16 33.40
N ALA A 741 -2.56 -5.86 33.37
CA ALA A 741 -3.88 -5.33 33.70
C ALA A 741 -4.93 -5.73 32.64
N GLU A 742 -4.61 -5.59 31.35
CA GLU A 742 -5.49 -6.04 30.27
C GLU A 742 -5.76 -7.54 30.30
N ARG A 743 -4.76 -8.36 30.66
CA ARG A 743 -4.96 -9.82 30.80
C ARG A 743 -5.93 -10.16 31.93
N LYS A 744 -5.90 -9.42 33.05
CA LYS A 744 -6.84 -9.60 34.16
C LYS A 744 -8.27 -9.28 33.71
N VAL A 745 -8.46 -8.17 33.01
CA VAL A 745 -9.78 -7.78 32.48
C VAL A 745 -10.25 -8.79 31.42
N GLN A 746 -9.38 -9.24 30.51
CA GLN A 746 -9.72 -10.27 29.54
C GLN A 746 -10.20 -11.56 30.23
N ALA A 747 -9.51 -12.01 31.28
CA ALA A 747 -9.92 -13.20 32.02
C ALA A 747 -11.29 -13.04 32.69
N GLN A 748 -11.67 -11.82 33.11
CA GLN A 748 -13.02 -11.55 33.63
C GLN A 748 -14.07 -11.66 32.54
N TRP A 749 -13.79 -11.16 31.33
CA TRP A 749 -14.68 -11.29 30.17
C TRP A 749 -14.81 -12.75 29.69
N ASP A 750 -13.70 -13.48 29.62
CA ASP A 750 -13.68 -14.89 29.21
C ASP A 750 -14.47 -15.78 30.19
N ALA A 751 -14.61 -15.37 31.46
CA ALA A 751 -15.43 -16.05 32.45
C ALA A 751 -16.95 -15.82 32.29
N LEU A 752 -17.36 -14.77 31.57
CA LEU A 752 -18.77 -14.43 31.33
C LEU A 752 -19.35 -15.07 30.07
N SER A 753 -18.52 -15.37 29.08
CA SER A 753 -18.97 -16.10 27.88
C SER A 753 -19.16 -17.58 28.21
N PRO A 754 -20.36 -18.17 28.03
CA PRO A 754 -20.48 -19.62 28.08
C PRO A 754 -19.63 -20.20 26.96
N ARG A 755 -18.72 -21.11 27.32
CA ARG A 755 -17.76 -21.75 26.40
C ARG A 755 -18.41 -22.46 25.23
#